data_AF-A0A1F6CUT2-F1
#
_entry.id   AF-A0A1F6CUT2-F1
#
_cell.length_a   1.000
_cell.length_b   1.000
_cell.length_c   1.000
_cell.angle_alpha   90.00
_cell.angle_beta   90.00
_cell.angle_gamma   90.00
#
_symmetry.space_group_name_H-M   'P 1'
#
loop_
_entity.id
_entity.type
_entity.pdbx_description
1 polymer ?
#
loop_
_entity_poly.entity_id
_entity_poly.type
_entity_poly.pdbx_seq_one_letter_code
_entity_poly.pdbx_strand_id
1 'polypeptide(L)'
;MSGKTIPNRFFAAVVGASFLFLASPSFAAASSLVWGNVEGGDPVRIEILDGGTYVVPLNTPAPAFIDSPFAFFDFTGTLYRIDDSGGTPVREEIATINCLGCTPESTLEWSSAGQYELDLPLFEPASQNFNDTLKRWLARVFFAEIAHAQIDPIETIHFTIEEAAAACANPCLSSIFFIPGFQASRLYQGNVISENQVWEPNSLQSDVQKLYLDENGASINPTYTKADAAIDSVGPFFSRTDIYRTFLEQLGSLVANDTIAGFGVFPYDWRVSVDDIVENGTIYNDGTHYPAAELESLAAGSMTGKVTIVAHSNGGLVAKALMRKLEAEGNAGLVDKIIFVGTPQLGTPKAIASLLHGDFQNIPGWAGFLVSKANARALGENMPGAFGLLPSPEYFARVADPVVDLSAAPALRAGAGLSLPTVDSAAELAKFLTGAGGRAQPAFDKIEIPSVLSSTLLSNATALHNDLDTWTPPAGVEVFQIAGWGLDTPKNVVYTEKRQAFCITASCSSATTTHHVVKMTEDGDQTVVSASAAVEDTFPVYYLNLISYKAETRHDVRHAYLTEAKPFQDLLLQLISTTTSPILPAHISNTRPQSTSAEKRLRLRVLSPVSLDAYDNLGNHTGMAPNPTPGSDLLYKEEDIFNSYYEEFGEGKYLGLPEGTYTINLKGLAQGTFTFEITPVTGGIEGTTTSYIDIPVSVLTTGTTTIDASGQLGSLALDQNGDGVADTIITSPTQATDPLTYAKLIKTSIAGMDMGAKTKRQLIAKFANVGYMIAKLDKWENEDDDGKETNKTGKLTERIIKKLGKIEQYIKKQLAKSAPKLKQNKVQLERITPAQAEALLDMLSTLKKLVIIK
;
A
#
# COMPACT_ATOMS: atom_id res chain seq x y z
N MET A 1 -56.14 -67.26 -12.50
CA MET A 1 -55.98 -68.53 -13.25
C MET A 1 -54.62 -69.12 -12.89
N SER A 2 -54.62 -70.35 -12.37
CA SER A 2 -53.51 -71.31 -12.11
C SER A 2 -52.21 -70.75 -11.49
N GLY A 3 -51.79 -71.03 -10.26
CA GLY A 3 -52.07 -72.14 -9.36
C GLY A 3 -51.21 -73.37 -9.69
N LYS A 4 -50.11 -73.60 -8.94
CA LYS A 4 -49.73 -74.91 -8.34
C LYS A 4 -48.44 -74.88 -7.52
N THR A 5 -48.51 -75.62 -6.42
CA THR A 5 -47.60 -75.82 -5.29
C THR A 5 -46.73 -77.09 -5.44
N ILE A 6 -45.47 -77.05 -4.94
CA ILE A 6 -44.72 -77.98 -4.01
C ILE A 6 -44.80 -79.52 -4.31
N PRO A 7 -43.69 -80.33 -4.35
CA PRO A 7 -42.99 -80.77 -3.12
C PRO A 7 -41.50 -81.20 -3.14
N ASN A 8 -40.81 -80.81 -2.05
CA ASN A 8 -40.01 -81.57 -1.07
C ASN A 8 -39.31 -82.93 -1.41
N ARG A 9 -38.05 -83.02 -0.93
CA ARG A 9 -37.23 -84.17 -0.47
C ARG A 9 -36.24 -84.83 -1.45
N PHE A 10 -34.94 -84.78 -1.13
CA PHE A 10 -34.18 -85.99 -0.74
C PHE A 10 -32.83 -85.65 -0.07
N PHE A 11 -32.40 -86.59 0.77
CA PHE A 11 -31.28 -86.62 1.71
C PHE A 11 -29.87 -86.42 1.10
N ALA A 12 -29.03 -85.71 1.86
CA ALA A 12 -27.64 -86.01 2.25
C ALA A 12 -26.69 -86.78 1.30
N ALA A 13 -25.54 -86.15 1.00
CA ALA A 13 -24.15 -86.68 1.04
C ALA A 13 -23.29 -85.89 0.02
N VAL A 14 -22.43 -84.97 0.44
CA VAL A 14 -21.05 -85.19 0.95
C VAL A 14 -20.02 -85.34 -0.20
N VAL A 15 -18.99 -84.48 -0.10
CA VAL A 15 -17.69 -84.43 -0.79
C VAL A 15 -17.60 -83.68 -2.13
N GLY A 16 -17.15 -82.43 -2.01
CA GLY A 16 -15.84 -82.04 -2.53
C GLY A 16 -15.77 -81.59 -3.98
N ALA A 17 -15.76 -80.28 -4.17
CA ALA A 17 -14.79 -79.54 -4.99
C ALA A 17 -15.30 -78.11 -5.22
N SER A 18 -14.98 -77.19 -4.32
CA SER A 18 -15.05 -75.75 -4.59
C SER A 18 -13.69 -75.14 -4.23
N PHE A 19 -12.72 -75.36 -5.11
CA PHE A 19 -11.50 -74.56 -5.21
C PHE A 19 -11.47 -74.02 -6.64
N LEU A 20 -11.96 -72.79 -6.82
CA LEU A 20 -11.58 -71.84 -7.89
C LEU A 20 -12.58 -70.66 -7.89
N PHE A 21 -12.35 -69.69 -7.02
CA PHE A 21 -12.61 -68.28 -7.31
C PHE A 21 -11.55 -67.46 -6.58
N LEU A 22 -10.59 -66.94 -7.34
CA LEU A 22 -9.62 -65.95 -6.90
C LEU A 22 -9.84 -64.69 -7.73
N ALA A 23 -9.70 -63.56 -7.01
CA ALA A 23 -9.43 -62.22 -7.51
C ALA A 23 -10.63 -61.39 -8.01
N SER A 24 -11.47 -60.99 -7.05
CA SER A 24 -11.87 -59.57 -6.92
C SER A 24 -11.03 -58.99 -5.77
N PRO A 25 -10.64 -57.71 -5.76
CA PRO A 25 -10.11 -57.09 -4.55
C PRO A 25 -11.27 -56.99 -3.56
N SER A 26 -11.42 -58.00 -2.71
CA SER A 26 -12.22 -57.93 -1.51
C SER A 26 -11.58 -56.89 -0.61
N PHE A 27 -12.28 -55.77 -0.38
CA PHE A 27 -12.10 -54.99 0.84
C PHE A 27 -12.20 -55.97 2.00
N ALA A 28 -11.08 -56.33 2.62
CA ALA A 28 -11.12 -56.88 3.96
C ALA A 28 -11.52 -55.70 4.85
N ALA A 29 -12.74 -55.70 5.37
CA ALA A 29 -13.07 -54.79 6.46
C ALA A 29 -12.10 -55.09 7.61
N ALA A 30 -11.43 -54.07 8.13
CA ALA A 30 -10.57 -54.20 9.30
C ALA A 30 -11.41 -54.00 10.57
N SER A 31 -11.01 -54.62 11.68
CA SER A 31 -11.60 -54.29 12.98
C SER A 31 -11.20 -52.86 13.38
N SER A 32 -12.10 -52.12 14.03
CA SER A 32 -11.88 -50.74 14.48
C SER A 32 -12.44 -50.51 15.89
N LEU A 33 -11.85 -49.55 16.60
CA LEU A 33 -12.38 -49.03 17.85
C LEU A 33 -13.17 -47.75 17.56
N VAL A 34 -14.45 -47.73 17.86
CA VAL A 34 -15.27 -46.53 17.73
C VAL A 34 -15.37 -45.84 19.08
N TRP A 35 -15.15 -44.52 19.10
CA TRP A 35 -15.22 -43.69 20.31
C TRP A 35 -15.94 -42.38 20.01
N GLY A 36 -16.89 -41.96 20.85
CA GLY A 36 -17.59 -40.67 20.73
C GLY A 36 -19.10 -40.79 20.48
N ASN A 37 -19.79 -39.64 20.53
CA ASN A 37 -21.24 -39.55 20.37
C ASN A 37 -21.65 -39.53 18.89
N VAL A 38 -22.93 -39.83 18.60
CA VAL A 38 -23.51 -39.81 17.23
C VAL A 38 -22.98 -38.63 16.40
N GLU A 39 -22.79 -38.84 15.11
CA GLU A 39 -22.17 -37.87 14.18
C GLU A 39 -22.67 -36.43 14.41
N GLY A 40 -21.75 -35.52 14.79
CA GLY A 40 -22.06 -34.14 15.18
C GLY A 40 -22.32 -33.88 16.68
N GLY A 41 -22.23 -34.90 17.53
CA GLY A 41 -22.25 -34.78 19.01
C GLY A 41 -20.88 -34.38 19.59
N ASP A 42 -20.84 -34.06 20.88
CA ASP A 42 -19.63 -33.66 21.60
C ASP A 42 -19.29 -34.70 22.69
N PRO A 43 -18.14 -35.41 22.62
CA PRO A 43 -17.15 -35.39 21.54
C PRO A 43 -17.66 -36.11 20.28
N VAL A 44 -17.16 -35.70 19.10
CA VAL A 44 -17.54 -36.27 17.80
C VAL A 44 -17.11 -37.74 17.72
N ARG A 45 -17.99 -38.61 17.21
CA ARG A 45 -17.65 -40.01 16.92
C ARG A 45 -16.49 -40.12 15.94
N ILE A 46 -15.45 -40.81 16.36
CA ILE A 46 -14.30 -41.20 15.55
C ILE A 46 -14.23 -42.72 15.44
N GLU A 47 -13.66 -43.19 14.32
CA GLU A 47 -13.33 -44.58 14.08
C GLU A 47 -11.81 -44.73 14.09
N ILE A 48 -11.30 -45.47 15.06
CA ILE A 48 -9.87 -45.70 15.33
C ILE A 48 -9.46 -47.01 14.67
N LEU A 49 -8.64 -46.88 13.63
CA LEU A 49 -8.03 -47.92 12.82
C LEU A 49 -6.55 -48.13 13.16
N ASP A 50 -6.06 -49.34 12.87
CA ASP A 50 -4.66 -49.75 13.06
C ASP A 50 -3.69 -48.83 12.30
N GLY A 51 -2.59 -48.46 12.96
CA GLY A 51 -1.58 -47.52 12.50
C GLY A 51 -1.98 -46.04 12.50
N GLY A 52 -3.20 -45.67 12.93
CA GLY A 52 -3.68 -44.30 12.88
C GLY A 52 -3.25 -43.41 14.06
N THR A 53 -3.31 -42.09 13.86
CA THR A 53 -3.15 -41.06 14.89
C THR A 53 -4.45 -40.27 14.99
N TYR A 54 -4.98 -40.12 16.21
CA TYR A 54 -6.28 -39.50 16.46
C TYR A 54 -6.17 -38.41 17.54
N VAL A 55 -6.76 -37.25 17.26
CA VAL A 55 -6.81 -36.12 18.18
C VAL A 55 -8.10 -36.20 18.98
N VAL A 56 -8.02 -36.32 20.30
CA VAL A 56 -9.19 -36.47 21.20
C VAL A 56 -9.08 -35.55 22.41
N PRO A 57 -10.20 -35.02 22.94
CA PRO A 57 -10.17 -34.31 24.21
C PRO A 57 -9.87 -35.28 25.35
N LEU A 58 -8.77 -35.06 26.07
CA LEU A 58 -8.41 -35.89 27.22
C LEU A 58 -9.41 -35.69 28.38
N ASN A 59 -9.50 -36.69 29.25
CA ASN A 59 -10.38 -36.71 30.44
C ASN A 59 -11.87 -36.48 30.13
N THR A 60 -12.29 -36.80 28.90
CA THR A 60 -13.70 -36.70 28.46
C THR A 60 -14.26 -38.11 28.27
N PRO A 61 -15.22 -38.57 29.11
CA PRO A 61 -15.81 -39.90 28.95
C PRO A 61 -16.80 -39.91 27.79
N ALA A 62 -16.68 -40.89 26.89
CA ALA A 62 -17.63 -41.09 25.79
C ALA A 62 -17.93 -42.58 25.54
N PRO A 63 -19.06 -42.92 24.87
CA PRO A 63 -19.34 -44.30 24.46
C PRO A 63 -18.21 -44.85 23.57
N ALA A 64 -17.85 -46.10 23.80
CA ALA A 64 -16.85 -46.81 23.02
C ALA A 64 -17.29 -48.23 22.72
N PHE A 65 -17.02 -48.71 21.50
CA PHE A 65 -17.32 -50.08 21.12
C PHE A 65 -16.39 -50.56 20.00
N ILE A 66 -16.23 -51.87 19.89
CA ILE A 66 -15.49 -52.49 18.79
C ILE A 66 -16.44 -52.71 17.61
N ASP A 67 -16.10 -52.17 16.45
CA ASP A 67 -16.72 -52.50 15.18
C ASP A 67 -15.83 -53.50 14.46
N SER A 68 -16.32 -54.72 14.25
CA SER A 68 -15.54 -55.79 13.63
C SER A 68 -16.42 -56.60 12.69
N PRO A 69 -15.95 -56.91 11.47
CA PRO A 69 -16.68 -57.79 10.55
C PRO A 69 -16.81 -59.24 11.06
N PHE A 70 -16.14 -59.58 12.16
CA PHE A 70 -16.18 -60.88 12.81
C PHE A 70 -17.15 -60.97 14.00
N ALA A 71 -18.01 -59.96 14.21
CA ALA A 71 -18.98 -59.86 15.31
C ALA A 71 -20.16 -60.86 15.22
N PHE A 72 -19.86 -62.16 15.18
CA PHE A 72 -20.86 -63.23 15.18
C PHE A 72 -21.27 -63.69 16.59
N PHE A 73 -20.56 -63.24 17.63
CA PHE A 73 -20.78 -63.54 19.06
C PHE A 73 -20.39 -62.33 19.93
N ASP A 74 -20.84 -62.29 21.19
CA ASP A 74 -20.37 -61.31 22.16
C ASP A 74 -18.89 -61.55 22.47
N PHE A 75 -18.04 -60.55 22.25
CA PHE A 75 -16.62 -60.57 22.58
C PHE A 75 -16.18 -59.24 23.20
N THR A 76 -15.05 -59.28 23.90
CA THR A 76 -14.43 -58.11 24.51
C THR A 76 -13.00 -57.98 24.03
N GLY A 77 -12.57 -56.75 23.76
CA GLY A 77 -11.17 -56.42 23.51
C GLY A 77 -10.54 -55.78 24.74
N THR A 78 -9.24 -55.99 24.92
CA THR A 78 -8.48 -55.38 26.02
C THR A 78 -7.60 -54.26 25.47
N LEU A 79 -7.82 -53.04 25.98
CA LEU A 79 -7.08 -51.85 25.60
C LEU A 79 -5.90 -51.63 26.54
N TYR A 80 -4.72 -51.42 25.96
CA TYR A 80 -3.46 -51.16 26.65
C TYR A 80 -2.89 -49.80 26.25
N ARG A 81 -2.26 -49.11 27.21
CA ARG A 81 -1.33 -48.01 26.95
C ARG A 81 0.09 -48.56 26.92
N ILE A 82 0.90 -48.04 26.01
CA ILE A 82 2.31 -48.41 25.86
C ILE A 82 3.17 -47.32 26.47
N ASP A 83 3.96 -47.68 27.49
CA ASP A 83 5.00 -46.82 28.06
C ASP A 83 6.37 -47.29 27.58
N ASP A 84 7.07 -46.45 26.83
CA ASP A 84 8.39 -46.72 26.24
C ASP A 84 9.56 -46.00 26.96
N SER A 85 9.27 -45.28 28.06
CA SER A 85 10.22 -44.42 28.76
C SER A 85 11.42 -45.15 29.41
N GLY A 86 11.37 -46.49 29.49
CA GLY A 86 12.41 -47.36 30.05
C GLY A 86 13.16 -48.24 29.05
N GLY A 87 12.96 -48.07 27.73
CA GLY A 87 13.65 -48.84 26.67
C GLY A 87 13.16 -50.28 26.46
N THR A 88 12.23 -50.77 27.28
CA THR A 88 11.40 -51.96 27.01
C THR A 88 9.94 -51.53 27.13
N PRO A 89 9.11 -51.66 26.08
CA PRO A 89 7.72 -51.26 26.13
C PRO A 89 6.95 -52.03 27.21
N VAL A 90 6.29 -51.31 28.12
CA VAL A 90 5.41 -51.90 29.14
C VAL A 90 3.97 -51.64 28.73
N ARG A 91 3.17 -52.71 28.66
CA ARG A 91 1.72 -52.63 28.42
C ARG A 91 1.00 -52.43 29.75
N GLU A 92 0.30 -51.32 29.91
CA GLU A 92 -0.61 -51.08 31.03
C GLU A 92 -2.06 -51.23 30.55
N GLU A 93 -2.82 -52.14 31.14
CA GLU A 93 -4.23 -52.33 30.81
C GLU A 93 -5.06 -51.13 31.28
N ILE A 94 -5.78 -50.49 30.36
CA ILE A 94 -6.55 -49.27 30.61
C ILE A 94 -8.05 -49.56 30.67
N ALA A 95 -8.57 -50.40 29.77
CA ALA A 95 -10.00 -50.67 29.69
C ALA A 95 -10.31 -52.00 28.99
N THR A 96 -11.51 -52.53 29.26
CA THR A 96 -12.13 -53.59 28.47
C THR A 96 -13.25 -53.00 27.62
N ILE A 97 -13.15 -53.14 26.30
CA ILE A 97 -14.12 -52.59 25.34
C ILE A 97 -15.01 -53.70 24.81
N ASN A 98 -16.33 -53.48 24.86
CA ASN A 98 -17.32 -54.41 24.36
C ASN A 98 -17.59 -54.19 22.86
N CYS A 99 -18.04 -55.23 22.17
CA CYS A 99 -18.53 -55.14 20.80
C CYS A 99 -19.77 -54.24 20.64
N LEU A 100 -20.00 -53.74 19.42
CA LEU A 100 -21.22 -53.02 19.07
C LEU A 100 -22.48 -53.86 19.36
N GLY A 101 -23.37 -53.35 20.22
CA GLY A 101 -24.61 -54.02 20.62
C GLY A 101 -24.51 -54.94 21.84
N CYS A 102 -23.31 -55.09 22.42
CA CYS A 102 -23.05 -55.92 23.59
C CYS A 102 -23.37 -55.14 24.88
N THR A 103 -23.97 -55.81 25.88
CA THR A 103 -24.41 -55.16 27.13
C THR A 103 -23.53 -55.58 28.31
N PRO A 104 -23.06 -54.65 29.17
CA PRO A 104 -23.30 -53.19 29.14
C PRO A 104 -22.48 -52.47 28.06
N GLU A 105 -22.92 -51.29 27.61
CA GLU A 105 -22.11 -50.43 26.73
C GLU A 105 -20.84 -49.97 27.46
N SER A 106 -19.70 -49.98 26.76
CA SER A 106 -18.44 -49.48 27.33
C SER A 106 -18.40 -47.95 27.25
N THR A 107 -17.94 -47.31 28.33
CA THR A 107 -17.52 -45.91 28.32
C THR A 107 -16.00 -45.88 28.42
N LEU A 108 -15.35 -45.07 27.58
CA LEU A 108 -13.91 -44.90 27.57
C LEU A 108 -13.55 -43.42 27.73
N GLU A 109 -12.56 -43.17 28.57
CA GLU A 109 -11.97 -41.86 28.83
C GLU A 109 -10.47 -41.93 28.57
N TRP A 110 -9.95 -41.04 27.74
CA TRP A 110 -8.51 -40.98 27.45
C TRP A 110 -7.79 -40.12 28.49
N SER A 111 -7.01 -40.74 29.38
CA SER A 111 -6.35 -40.03 30.49
C SER A 111 -5.03 -39.33 30.09
N SER A 112 -4.46 -39.66 28.93
CA SER A 112 -3.16 -39.16 28.46
C SER A 112 -3.00 -39.33 26.95
N ALA A 113 -2.22 -38.46 26.31
CA ALA A 113 -1.72 -38.71 24.96
C ALA A 113 -0.65 -39.82 24.98
N GLY A 114 -0.46 -40.54 23.88
CA GLY A 114 0.54 -41.61 23.76
C GLY A 114 0.15 -42.75 22.83
N GLN A 115 0.93 -43.82 22.85
CA GLN A 115 0.67 -45.04 22.06
C GLN A 115 -0.23 -46.02 22.80
N TYR A 116 -1.14 -46.64 22.06
CA TYR A 116 -2.13 -47.58 22.57
C TYR A 116 -2.23 -48.82 21.67
N GLU A 117 -2.62 -49.93 22.28
CA GLU A 117 -2.86 -51.21 21.62
C GLU A 117 -4.21 -51.79 22.05
N LEU A 118 -5.02 -52.30 21.13
CA LEU A 118 -6.26 -53.01 21.43
C LEU A 118 -6.16 -54.45 20.95
N ASP A 119 -6.17 -55.40 21.88
CA ASP A 119 -6.15 -56.84 21.60
C ASP A 119 -7.55 -57.40 21.46
N LEU A 120 -7.81 -58.09 20.35
CA LEU A 120 -9.06 -58.76 20.01
C LEU A 120 -8.84 -60.28 19.95
N PRO A 121 -9.62 -61.11 20.68
CA PRO A 121 -9.50 -62.56 20.59
C PRO A 121 -10.07 -63.08 19.26
N LEU A 122 -9.26 -63.77 18.45
CA LEU A 122 -9.74 -64.53 17.28
C LEU A 122 -9.98 -65.99 17.70
N PHE A 123 -11.20 -66.48 17.45
CA PHE A 123 -11.71 -67.86 17.61
C PHE A 123 -10.82 -68.92 18.29
N GLU A 124 -11.35 -69.62 19.30
CA GLU A 124 -10.83 -70.93 19.71
C GLU A 124 -10.90 -71.95 18.53
N PRO A 125 -9.86 -72.78 18.30
CA PRO A 125 -9.93 -73.81 17.28
C PRO A 125 -10.96 -74.89 17.65
N ALA A 126 -11.78 -75.28 16.67
CA ALA A 126 -12.80 -76.32 16.82
C ALA A 126 -12.22 -77.63 17.38
N SER A 127 -12.77 -78.12 18.50
CA SER A 127 -12.39 -79.41 19.09
C SER A 127 -12.65 -80.55 18.08
N GLN A 128 -11.59 -81.19 17.58
CA GLN A 128 -11.71 -82.35 16.69
C GLN A 128 -11.56 -83.66 17.46
N ASN A 129 -12.69 -84.35 17.65
CA ASN A 129 -12.77 -85.71 18.16
C ASN A 129 -12.31 -86.71 17.08
N PHE A 130 -11.11 -87.31 17.22
CA PHE A 130 -10.64 -88.37 16.33
C PHE A 130 -10.56 -89.72 17.04
N ASN A 131 -11.62 -90.52 16.86
CA ASN A 131 -11.71 -91.89 17.37
C ASN A 131 -11.59 -92.94 16.25
N ASP A 132 -10.52 -92.86 15.44
CA ASP A 132 -10.26 -93.84 14.38
C ASP A 132 -8.76 -94.15 14.25
N THR A 133 -8.42 -95.43 14.36
CA THR A 133 -7.05 -95.97 14.44
C THR A 133 -6.28 -95.82 13.12
N LEU A 134 -6.99 -95.76 11.99
CA LEU A 134 -6.40 -95.64 10.66
C LEU A 134 -5.82 -94.24 10.40
N LYS A 135 -6.42 -93.19 10.99
CA LYS A 135 -5.95 -91.80 10.85
C LYS A 135 -4.69 -91.52 11.68
N ARG A 136 -4.51 -92.20 12.83
CA ARG A 136 -3.28 -92.10 13.64
C ARG A 136 -2.06 -92.70 12.95
N TRP A 137 -2.24 -93.73 12.13
CA TRP A 137 -1.15 -94.33 11.37
C TRP A 137 -0.71 -93.42 10.21
N LEU A 138 -1.66 -92.85 9.46
CA LEU A 138 -1.35 -91.91 8.37
C LEU A 138 -0.71 -90.61 8.86
N ALA A 139 -1.13 -90.07 10.01
CA ALA A 139 -0.55 -88.85 10.58
C ALA A 139 0.91 -89.03 11.05
N ARG A 140 1.29 -90.22 11.54
CA ARG A 140 2.66 -90.53 12.01
C ARG A 140 3.68 -90.74 10.89
N VAL A 141 3.25 -91.02 9.66
CA VAL A 141 4.14 -91.27 8.51
C VAL A 141 4.54 -89.97 7.81
N PHE A 142 3.73 -88.91 7.91
CA PHE A 142 3.95 -87.66 7.17
C PHE A 142 4.40 -86.47 8.02
N PHE A 143 4.18 -86.48 9.34
CA PHE A 143 4.51 -85.36 10.21
C PHE A 143 5.18 -85.84 11.50
N ALA A 144 6.47 -85.58 11.63
CA ALA A 144 7.20 -85.75 12.88
C ALA A 144 6.71 -84.72 13.93
N GLU A 145 6.84 -85.11 15.20
CA GLU A 145 6.35 -84.48 16.44
C GLU A 145 6.12 -82.96 16.39
N ILE A 146 4.90 -82.53 16.74
CA ILE A 146 4.58 -81.12 17.02
C ILE A 146 4.19 -81.01 18.50
N ALA A 147 5.06 -80.33 19.25
CA ALA A 147 4.80 -79.80 20.58
C ALA A 147 3.63 -78.82 20.54
N HIS A 148 2.71 -78.92 21.50
CA HIS A 148 1.59 -77.98 21.62
C HIS A 148 2.04 -76.71 22.34
N ALA A 149 2.13 -75.60 21.60
CA ALA A 149 2.00 -74.26 22.13
C ALA A 149 0.65 -73.72 21.63
N GLN A 150 -0.34 -73.68 22.51
CA GLN A 150 -1.64 -73.07 22.25
C GLN A 150 -1.43 -71.56 22.35
N ILE A 151 -1.27 -70.90 21.21
CA ILE A 151 -1.31 -69.45 21.09
C ILE A 151 -2.67 -69.16 20.45
N ASP A 152 -3.58 -68.59 21.23
CA ASP A 152 -4.82 -68.04 20.69
C ASP A 152 -4.45 -66.92 19.72
N PRO A 153 -4.93 -66.92 18.46
CA PRO A 153 -4.66 -65.81 17.56
C PRO A 153 -5.33 -64.56 18.14
N ILE A 154 -4.54 -63.50 18.34
CA ILE A 154 -5.02 -62.18 18.76
C ILE A 154 -4.81 -61.24 17.58
N GLU A 155 -5.83 -60.47 17.20
CA GLU A 155 -5.67 -59.30 16.34
C GLU A 155 -5.37 -58.10 17.25
N THR A 156 -4.25 -57.41 17.03
CA THR A 156 -3.86 -56.22 17.81
C THR A 156 -3.89 -54.98 16.92
N ILE A 157 -4.69 -53.98 17.31
CA ILE A 157 -4.78 -52.68 16.66
C ILE A 157 -3.87 -51.70 17.40
N HIS A 158 -2.90 -51.10 16.72
CA HIS A 158 -1.96 -50.11 17.25
C HIS A 158 -2.39 -48.72 16.82
N PHE A 159 -2.39 -47.73 17.72
CA PHE A 159 -2.73 -46.35 17.35
C PHE A 159 -2.13 -45.34 18.32
N THR A 160 -2.08 -44.09 17.90
CA THR A 160 -1.59 -42.97 18.73
C THR A 160 -2.73 -42.01 19.05
N ILE A 161 -2.81 -41.57 20.30
CA ILE A 161 -3.73 -40.54 20.76
C ILE A 161 -2.95 -39.25 21.03
N GLU A 162 -3.42 -38.15 20.45
CA GLU A 162 -2.95 -36.79 20.71
C GLU A 162 -4.04 -35.99 21.44
N GLU A 163 -3.61 -35.09 22.32
CA GLU A 163 -4.53 -34.21 23.04
C GLU A 163 -5.13 -33.15 22.09
N ALA A 164 -6.46 -33.12 21.98
CA ALA A 164 -7.14 -32.02 21.34
C ALA A 164 -6.90 -30.73 22.13
N ALA A 165 -6.56 -29.64 21.44
CA ALA A 165 -6.55 -28.32 22.03
C ALA A 165 -7.88 -28.10 22.77
N ALA A 166 -7.82 -27.63 24.02
CA ALA A 166 -8.98 -27.51 24.89
C ALA A 166 -10.15 -26.82 24.16
N ALA A 167 -11.32 -27.48 24.10
CA ALA A 167 -12.54 -26.90 23.57
C ALA A 167 -12.85 -25.60 24.33
N CYS A 168 -12.73 -24.45 23.66
CA CYS A 168 -12.68 -23.18 24.37
C CYS A 168 -14.06 -22.79 24.89
N ALA A 169 -14.10 -22.41 26.17
CA ALA A 169 -15.27 -21.80 26.77
C ALA A 169 -15.40 -20.34 26.30
N ASN A 170 -15.96 -20.13 25.10
CA ASN A 170 -16.62 -18.92 24.60
C ASN A 170 -15.90 -17.54 24.76
N PRO A 171 -15.58 -16.78 23.69
CA PRO A 171 -15.62 -17.12 22.26
C PRO A 171 -14.28 -17.67 21.74
N CYS A 172 -14.34 -18.76 20.96
CA CYS A 172 -13.20 -19.25 20.18
C CYS A 172 -12.98 -18.29 19.00
N LEU A 173 -11.91 -17.49 19.04
CA LEU A 173 -11.58 -16.60 17.92
C LEU A 173 -10.52 -17.25 17.03
N SER A 174 -10.69 -17.02 15.73
CA SER A 174 -9.75 -17.46 14.71
C SER A 174 -8.40 -16.77 14.87
N SER A 175 -7.33 -17.44 14.47
CA SER A 175 -5.99 -16.87 14.43
C SER A 175 -5.95 -15.75 13.39
N ILE A 176 -5.09 -14.75 13.57
CA ILE A 176 -5.07 -13.58 12.69
C ILE A 176 -3.92 -13.68 11.68
N PHE A 177 -4.22 -13.57 10.40
CA PHE A 177 -3.23 -13.48 9.33
C PHE A 177 -3.14 -12.04 8.82
N PHE A 178 -2.04 -11.35 9.12
CA PHE A 178 -1.84 -9.96 8.76
C PHE A 178 -1.01 -9.81 7.47
N ILE A 179 -1.54 -9.06 6.51
CA ILE A 179 -0.88 -8.75 5.24
C ILE A 179 -0.60 -7.22 5.16
N PRO A 180 0.67 -6.79 5.18
CA PRO A 180 1.04 -5.39 5.22
C PRO A 180 0.81 -4.66 3.87
N GLY A 181 0.89 -3.34 3.91
CA GLY A 181 0.73 -2.47 2.73
C GLY A 181 1.90 -2.41 1.75
N PHE A 182 1.70 -1.65 0.67
CA PHE A 182 2.73 -1.38 -0.32
C PHE A 182 3.92 -0.68 0.35
N GLN A 183 5.15 -1.11 0.05
CA GLN A 183 6.37 -0.59 0.68
C GLN A 183 6.47 -0.78 2.20
N ALA A 184 5.60 -1.60 2.80
CA ALA A 184 5.57 -1.79 4.25
C ALA A 184 6.32 -3.05 4.73
N SER A 185 7.16 -3.62 3.87
CA SER A 185 8.09 -4.71 4.17
C SER A 185 9.51 -4.29 3.84
N ARG A 186 10.45 -4.52 4.76
CA ARG A 186 11.86 -4.23 4.59
C ARG A 186 12.47 -5.17 3.55
N LEU A 187 13.28 -4.62 2.67
CA LEU A 187 13.95 -5.37 1.61
C LEU A 187 15.46 -5.33 1.83
N TYR A 188 16.09 -6.48 1.62
CA TYR A 188 17.51 -6.70 1.88
C TYR A 188 18.20 -7.21 0.62
N GLN A 189 19.49 -6.90 0.50
CA GLN A 189 20.39 -7.47 -0.50
C GLN A 189 21.67 -7.93 0.16
N GLY A 190 22.30 -8.94 -0.43
CA GLY A 190 23.55 -9.49 0.06
C GLY A 190 23.39 -10.92 0.55
N ASN A 191 24.33 -11.38 1.36
CA ASN A 191 24.35 -12.73 1.91
C ASN A 191 24.45 -12.68 3.44
N VAL A 192 24.43 -13.85 4.08
CA VAL A 192 24.48 -14.01 5.55
C VAL A 192 25.69 -13.31 6.21
N ILE A 193 26.75 -12.98 5.45
CA ILE A 193 27.99 -12.37 5.97
C ILE A 193 28.02 -10.85 5.75
N SER A 194 27.30 -10.34 4.75
CA SER A 194 27.21 -8.92 4.41
C SER A 194 25.82 -8.63 3.86
N GLU A 195 24.90 -8.32 4.76
CA GLU A 195 23.53 -7.92 4.43
C GLU A 195 23.41 -6.39 4.43
N ASN A 196 22.73 -5.85 3.42
CA ASN A 196 22.38 -4.45 3.31
C ASN A 196 20.86 -4.32 3.23
N GLN A 197 20.25 -3.67 4.22
CA GLN A 197 18.88 -3.18 4.10
C GLN A 197 18.84 -2.10 3.01
N VAL A 198 18.12 -2.37 1.93
CA VAL A 198 17.91 -1.44 0.81
C VAL A 198 16.57 -0.72 0.90
N TRP A 199 15.64 -1.27 1.68
CA TRP A 199 14.38 -0.64 2.06
C TRP A 199 14.07 -0.91 3.53
N GLU A 200 13.84 0.09 4.37
CA GLU A 200 13.99 1.52 4.12
C GLU A 200 15.47 1.87 3.84
N PRO A 201 15.78 2.82 2.93
CA PRO A 201 17.18 3.09 2.56
C PRO A 201 17.96 3.66 3.76
N ASN A 202 19.16 3.13 4.02
CA ASN A 202 19.90 3.43 5.24
C ASN A 202 20.35 4.88 5.38
N SER A 203 20.63 5.57 4.26
CA SER A 203 21.02 6.99 4.21
C SER A 203 21.25 7.50 2.79
N LEU A 204 21.31 6.61 1.79
CA LEU A 204 21.79 6.94 0.45
C LEU A 204 20.73 6.76 -0.63
N GLN A 205 20.62 7.74 -1.53
CA GLN A 205 19.80 7.66 -2.76
C GLN A 205 20.17 6.46 -3.64
N SER A 206 21.41 5.97 -3.54
CA SER A 206 21.90 4.79 -4.28
C SER A 206 21.31 3.46 -3.78
N ASP A 207 20.77 3.39 -2.55
CA ASP A 207 20.07 2.19 -2.08
C ASP A 207 18.78 1.95 -2.86
N VAL A 208 18.08 3.02 -3.24
CA VAL A 208 16.89 2.94 -4.10
C VAL A 208 17.22 2.40 -5.48
N GLN A 209 18.38 2.76 -6.03
CA GLN A 209 18.83 2.27 -7.35
C GLN A 209 19.08 0.76 -7.34
N LYS A 210 19.42 0.19 -6.18
CA LYS A 210 19.58 -1.27 -6.04
C LYS A 210 18.27 -2.01 -6.17
N LEU A 211 17.13 -1.35 -5.92
CA LEU A 211 15.78 -1.92 -6.03
C LEU A 211 15.23 -1.95 -7.46
N TYR A 212 15.96 -1.41 -8.44
CA TYR A 212 15.50 -1.34 -9.82
C TYR A 212 15.19 -2.70 -10.43
N LEU A 213 14.24 -2.67 -11.36
CA LEU A 213 13.71 -3.81 -12.09
C LEU A 213 13.98 -3.61 -13.58
N ASP A 214 14.13 -4.72 -14.30
CA ASP A 214 14.26 -4.70 -15.75
C ASP A 214 12.91 -4.40 -16.45
N GLU A 215 12.93 -4.30 -17.77
CA GLU A 215 11.74 -3.96 -18.57
C GLU A 215 10.57 -4.97 -18.44
N ASN A 216 10.83 -6.17 -17.93
CA ASN A 216 9.82 -7.20 -17.68
C ASN A 216 9.32 -7.18 -16.22
N GLY A 217 9.87 -6.29 -15.38
CA GLY A 217 9.54 -6.21 -13.96
C GLY A 217 10.30 -7.20 -13.08
N ALA A 218 11.35 -7.84 -13.59
CA ALA A 218 12.19 -8.73 -12.80
C ALA A 218 13.28 -7.94 -12.07
N SER A 219 13.63 -8.38 -10.85
CA SER A 219 14.65 -7.71 -10.04
C SER A 219 16.04 -7.79 -10.69
N ILE A 220 16.69 -6.63 -10.91
CA ILE A 220 18.04 -6.58 -11.48
C ILE A 220 19.07 -7.13 -10.48
N ASN A 221 18.87 -6.81 -9.20
CA ASN A 221 19.70 -7.32 -8.11
C ASN A 221 18.88 -8.33 -7.28
N PRO A 222 19.49 -9.42 -6.78
CA PRO A 222 18.83 -10.34 -5.86
C PRO A 222 18.39 -9.60 -4.60
N THR A 223 17.09 -9.64 -4.31
CA THR A 223 16.47 -8.98 -3.18
C THR A 223 15.58 -9.99 -2.46
N TYR A 224 15.50 -9.90 -1.15
CA TYR A 224 14.66 -10.75 -0.30
C TYR A 224 14.08 -9.95 0.87
N THR A 225 13.10 -10.53 1.55
CA THR A 225 12.50 -10.04 2.79
C THR A 225 12.74 -11.03 3.94
N LYS A 226 12.15 -10.82 5.12
CA LYS A 226 12.23 -11.73 6.27
C LYS A 226 10.87 -11.84 6.95
N ALA A 227 10.68 -12.86 7.79
CA ALA A 227 9.43 -13.05 8.54
C ALA A 227 9.10 -11.89 9.48
N ASP A 228 10.12 -11.22 10.05
CA ASP A 228 9.98 -10.05 10.92
C ASP A 228 10.15 -8.71 10.18
N ALA A 229 10.15 -8.73 8.83
CA ALA A 229 10.44 -7.55 8.02
C ALA A 229 9.25 -6.63 7.79
N ALA A 230 8.04 -6.95 8.30
CA ALA A 230 6.96 -5.97 8.35
C ALA A 230 7.44 -4.76 9.15
N ILE A 231 7.27 -3.57 8.59
CA ILE A 231 7.80 -2.36 9.21
C ILE A 231 6.97 -2.05 10.46
N ASP A 232 7.54 -2.28 11.64
CA ASP A 232 6.94 -1.97 12.94
C ASP A 232 7.07 -0.47 13.26
N SER A 233 8.30 0.04 13.17
CA SER A 233 8.71 1.39 13.53
C SER A 233 9.93 1.82 12.72
N VAL A 234 10.17 3.12 12.68
CA VAL A 234 10.88 3.79 11.58
C VAL A 234 11.44 5.11 12.07
N GLY A 235 12.56 5.55 11.51
CA GLY A 235 13.25 6.77 11.93
C GLY A 235 14.31 6.58 13.03
N PRO A 236 15.10 7.62 13.32
CA PRO A 236 16.18 7.55 14.28
C PRO A 236 15.66 7.32 15.70
N PHE A 237 16.51 6.82 16.60
CA PHE A 237 16.12 6.45 17.98
C PHE A 237 15.38 7.58 18.75
N PHE A 238 15.67 8.85 18.46
CA PHE A 238 15.09 10.02 19.11
C PHE A 238 13.80 10.55 18.44
N SER A 239 13.41 10.00 17.28
CA SER A 239 12.17 10.35 16.58
C SER A 239 11.65 9.13 15.82
N ARG A 240 11.30 8.08 16.58
CA ARG A 240 10.66 6.88 16.01
C ARG A 240 9.18 7.16 15.77
N THR A 241 8.75 6.91 14.54
CA THR A 241 7.32 6.84 14.18
C THR A 241 6.91 5.37 14.18
N ASP A 242 5.68 5.08 14.55
CA ASP A 242 5.13 3.72 14.51
C ASP A 242 4.34 3.53 13.22
N ILE A 243 4.52 2.37 12.57
CA ILE A 243 3.78 1.95 11.38
C ILE A 243 2.80 0.84 11.74
N TYR A 244 3.31 -0.25 12.30
CA TYR A 244 2.53 -1.39 12.77
C TYR A 244 2.83 -1.76 14.23
N ARG A 245 3.69 -1.01 14.93
CA ARG A 245 4.17 -1.41 16.26
C ARG A 245 3.03 -1.68 17.24
N THR A 246 2.19 -0.69 17.54
CA THR A 246 1.17 -0.85 18.59
C THR A 246 0.08 -1.83 18.15
N PHE A 247 -0.17 -1.92 16.85
CA PHE A 247 -1.06 -2.94 16.28
C PHE A 247 -0.51 -4.37 16.47
N LEU A 248 0.75 -4.62 16.14
CA LEU A 248 1.38 -5.94 16.32
C LEU A 248 1.52 -6.30 17.81
N GLU A 249 1.81 -5.33 18.67
CA GLU A 249 1.77 -5.51 20.13
C GLU A 249 0.37 -5.88 20.63
N GLN A 250 -0.69 -5.30 20.04
CA GLN A 250 -2.07 -5.68 20.33
C GLN A 250 -2.36 -7.13 19.92
N LEU A 251 -1.92 -7.57 18.73
CA LEU A 251 -2.06 -8.96 18.30
C LEU A 251 -1.31 -9.92 19.24
N GLY A 252 -0.08 -9.58 19.62
CA GLY A 252 0.69 -10.35 20.61
C GLY A 252 0.00 -10.41 21.97
N SER A 253 -0.68 -9.34 22.39
CA SER A 253 -1.47 -9.31 23.61
C SER A 253 -2.71 -10.22 23.55
N LEU A 254 -3.32 -10.38 22.36
CA LEU A 254 -4.43 -11.34 22.18
C LEU A 254 -3.95 -12.79 22.33
N VAL A 255 -2.75 -13.11 21.84
CA VAL A 255 -2.13 -14.43 22.04
C VAL A 255 -1.80 -14.64 23.51
N ALA A 256 -1.14 -13.67 24.15
CA ALA A 256 -0.73 -13.77 25.56
C ALA A 256 -1.91 -13.90 26.54
N ASN A 257 -3.11 -13.44 26.13
CA ASN A 257 -4.34 -13.54 26.91
C ASN A 257 -5.23 -14.73 26.48
N ASP A 258 -4.71 -15.68 25.70
CA ASP A 258 -5.44 -16.84 25.18
C ASP A 258 -6.74 -16.46 24.44
N THR A 259 -6.77 -15.27 23.83
CA THR A 259 -7.94 -14.77 23.07
C THR A 259 -7.92 -15.30 21.63
N ILE A 260 -6.74 -15.42 21.03
CA ILE A 260 -6.47 -16.13 19.76
C ILE A 260 -5.30 -17.08 19.99
N ALA A 261 -5.23 -18.20 19.25
CA ALA A 261 -4.15 -19.17 19.42
C ALA A 261 -2.80 -18.64 18.88
N GLY A 262 -2.86 -17.81 17.83
CA GLY A 262 -1.68 -17.22 17.21
C GLY A 262 -2.04 -16.14 16.20
N PHE A 263 -1.01 -15.43 15.73
CA PHE A 263 -1.11 -14.60 14.54
C PHE A 263 0.11 -14.81 13.66
N GLY A 264 -0.08 -14.67 12.35
CA GLY A 264 0.98 -14.66 11.35
C GLY A 264 1.07 -13.31 10.66
N VAL A 265 2.26 -12.92 10.22
CA VAL A 265 2.48 -11.73 9.41
C VAL A 265 3.20 -12.15 8.14
N PHE A 266 2.72 -11.69 6.98
CA PHE A 266 3.31 -12.04 5.69
C PHE A 266 3.96 -10.84 5.00
N PRO A 267 5.20 -10.45 5.35
CA PRO A 267 5.96 -9.47 4.59
C PRO A 267 6.23 -9.95 3.16
N TYR A 268 6.13 -9.08 2.17
CA TYR A 268 6.32 -9.47 0.77
C TYR A 268 7.18 -8.48 -0.01
N ASP A 269 7.71 -8.93 -1.15
CA ASP A 269 8.36 -8.03 -2.11
C ASP A 269 7.29 -7.21 -2.85
N TRP A 270 6.98 -6.04 -2.31
CA TRP A 270 5.97 -5.12 -2.84
C TRP A 270 6.29 -4.60 -4.26
N ARG A 271 7.45 -4.91 -4.83
CA ARG A 271 7.82 -4.51 -6.19
C ARG A 271 7.18 -5.39 -7.26
N VAL A 272 6.90 -6.66 -6.95
CA VAL A 272 6.33 -7.62 -7.91
C VAL A 272 4.79 -7.55 -7.94
N SER A 273 4.17 -8.27 -8.87
CA SER A 273 2.71 -8.24 -9.02
C SER A 273 2.02 -8.97 -7.87
N VAL A 274 0.76 -8.60 -7.61
CA VAL A 274 -0.07 -9.25 -6.58
C VAL A 274 -0.25 -10.75 -6.85
N ASP A 275 -0.46 -11.13 -8.11
CA ASP A 275 -0.58 -12.54 -8.49
C ASP A 275 0.74 -13.30 -8.27
N ASP A 276 1.89 -12.70 -8.62
CA ASP A 276 3.20 -13.33 -8.39
C ASP A 276 3.47 -13.59 -6.90
N ILE A 277 3.10 -12.66 -6.01
CA ILE A 277 3.26 -12.82 -4.56
C ILE A 277 2.53 -14.07 -4.06
N VAL A 278 1.33 -14.32 -4.59
CA VAL A 278 0.45 -15.41 -4.17
C VAL A 278 0.81 -16.73 -4.84
N GLU A 279 1.10 -16.72 -6.13
CA GLU A 279 1.35 -17.93 -6.92
C GLU A 279 2.79 -18.43 -6.81
N ASN A 280 3.77 -17.52 -6.89
CA ASN A 280 5.20 -17.85 -6.89
C ASN A 280 5.86 -17.68 -5.51
N GLY A 281 5.14 -17.11 -4.55
CA GLY A 281 5.64 -16.84 -3.21
C GLY A 281 6.64 -15.69 -3.17
N THR A 282 7.17 -15.43 -1.98
CA THR A 282 8.19 -14.39 -1.74
C THR A 282 9.49 -15.02 -1.27
N ILE A 283 10.63 -14.52 -1.76
CA ILE A 283 11.96 -14.95 -1.34
C ILE A 283 12.30 -14.33 0.02
N TYR A 284 12.54 -15.19 1.00
CA TYR A 284 13.02 -14.86 2.34
C TYR A 284 14.49 -15.28 2.50
N ASN A 285 15.10 -14.97 3.64
CA ASN A 285 16.47 -15.37 3.97
C ASN A 285 16.64 -16.89 4.19
N ASP A 286 15.56 -17.62 4.44
CA ASP A 286 15.51 -19.06 4.75
C ASP A 286 14.76 -19.90 3.71
N GLY A 287 14.16 -19.29 2.67
CA GLY A 287 13.50 -20.02 1.59
C GLY A 287 12.49 -19.17 0.85
N THR A 288 11.69 -19.81 0.01
CA THR A 288 10.51 -19.17 -0.59
C THR A 288 9.29 -19.45 0.28
N HIS A 289 8.61 -18.39 0.71
CA HIS A 289 7.43 -18.44 1.56
C HIS A 289 6.18 -18.18 0.72
N TYR A 290 5.15 -18.99 0.93
CA TYR A 290 3.88 -18.89 0.19
C TYR A 290 2.76 -18.49 1.15
N PRO A 291 1.97 -17.45 0.83
CA PRO A 291 0.96 -16.95 1.75
C PRO A 291 -0.13 -17.99 2.02
N ALA A 292 -0.48 -18.84 1.04
CA ALA A 292 -1.44 -19.93 1.23
C ALA A 292 -0.94 -20.98 2.22
N ALA A 293 0.32 -21.43 2.10
CA ALA A 293 0.89 -22.43 3.00
C ALA A 293 1.04 -21.90 4.44
N GLU A 294 1.43 -20.63 4.60
CA GLU A 294 1.49 -20.00 5.93
C GLU A 294 0.10 -19.86 6.56
N LEU A 295 -0.90 -19.48 5.76
CA LEU A 295 -2.30 -19.40 6.20
C LEU A 295 -2.84 -20.77 6.62
N GLU A 296 -2.59 -21.81 5.84
CA GLU A 296 -2.98 -23.19 6.14
C GLU A 296 -2.34 -23.69 7.44
N SER A 297 -1.04 -23.43 7.62
CA SER A 297 -0.33 -23.78 8.86
C SER A 297 -0.89 -23.02 10.06
N LEU A 298 -1.26 -21.74 9.89
CA LEU A 298 -1.85 -20.94 10.96
C LEU A 298 -3.27 -21.39 11.29
N ALA A 299 -4.05 -21.79 10.29
CA ALA A 299 -5.40 -22.33 10.45
C ALA A 299 -5.38 -23.66 11.22
N ALA A 300 -4.43 -24.55 10.91
CA ALA A 300 -4.27 -25.83 11.61
C ALA A 300 -3.97 -25.67 13.11
N GLY A 301 -3.26 -24.61 13.48
CA GLY A 301 -3.00 -24.25 14.89
C GLY A 301 -4.06 -23.36 15.53
N SER A 302 -5.12 -23.00 14.81
CA SER A 302 -6.15 -22.10 15.32
C SER A 302 -7.22 -22.81 16.16
N MET A 303 -7.77 -22.13 17.17
CA MET A 303 -8.86 -22.66 18.01
C MET A 303 -10.11 -23.04 17.20
N THR A 304 -10.34 -22.36 16.07
CA THR A 304 -11.52 -22.56 15.22
C THR A 304 -11.21 -23.44 14.00
N GLY A 305 -9.94 -23.80 13.79
CA GLY A 305 -9.46 -24.35 12.51
C GLY A 305 -9.48 -23.35 11.35
N LYS A 306 -9.69 -22.04 11.63
CA LYS A 306 -9.80 -20.97 10.63
C LYS A 306 -8.93 -19.77 10.96
N VAL A 307 -8.82 -18.85 10.01
CA VAL A 307 -8.11 -17.58 10.16
C VAL A 307 -8.98 -16.38 9.79
N THR A 308 -8.76 -15.27 10.49
CA THR A 308 -9.21 -13.94 10.08
C THR A 308 -8.08 -13.23 9.36
N ILE A 309 -8.29 -12.79 8.13
CA ILE A 309 -7.33 -11.99 7.38
C ILE A 309 -7.52 -10.51 7.72
N VAL A 310 -6.44 -9.83 8.14
CA VAL A 310 -6.41 -8.37 8.27
C VAL A 310 -5.41 -7.84 7.25
N ALA A 311 -5.85 -6.96 6.36
CA ALA A 311 -5.06 -6.56 5.21
C ALA A 311 -5.05 -5.04 5.04
N HIS A 312 -3.86 -4.44 5.10
CA HIS A 312 -3.69 -3.00 5.00
C HIS A 312 -3.24 -2.57 3.60
N SER A 313 -3.82 -1.50 3.06
CA SER A 313 -3.43 -0.90 1.77
C SER A 313 -3.36 -1.97 0.67
N ASN A 314 -2.27 -2.06 -0.10
CA ASN A 314 -2.05 -3.08 -1.13
C ASN A 314 -2.13 -4.53 -0.63
N GLY A 315 -1.92 -4.77 0.68
CA GLY A 315 -2.14 -6.08 1.28
C GLY A 315 -3.57 -6.58 1.08
N GLY A 316 -4.55 -5.70 0.92
CA GLY A 316 -5.92 -6.09 0.59
C GLY A 316 -6.08 -6.64 -0.83
N LEU A 317 -5.31 -6.16 -1.80
CA LEU A 317 -5.27 -6.76 -3.14
C LEU A 317 -4.63 -8.16 -3.09
N VAL A 318 -3.54 -8.29 -2.31
CA VAL A 318 -2.91 -9.60 -2.02
C VAL A 318 -3.89 -10.55 -1.33
N ALA A 319 -4.70 -10.07 -0.38
CA ALA A 319 -5.72 -10.88 0.27
C ALA A 319 -6.79 -11.37 -0.73
N LYS A 320 -7.27 -10.52 -1.65
CA LYS A 320 -8.22 -10.96 -2.70
C LYS A 320 -7.61 -12.02 -3.62
N ALA A 321 -6.36 -11.83 -4.06
CA ALA A 321 -5.67 -12.83 -4.88
C ALA A 321 -5.45 -14.15 -4.10
N LEU A 322 -5.08 -14.08 -2.82
CA LEU A 322 -4.95 -15.23 -1.94
C LEU A 322 -6.28 -15.99 -1.80
N MET A 323 -7.40 -15.28 -1.62
CA MET A 323 -8.71 -15.91 -1.56
C MET A 323 -9.06 -16.65 -2.85
N ARG A 324 -8.77 -16.06 -4.02
CA ARG A 324 -8.97 -16.74 -5.31
C ARG A 324 -8.16 -18.04 -5.42
N LYS A 325 -6.91 -18.02 -4.96
CA LYS A 325 -6.06 -19.23 -4.93
C LYS A 325 -6.65 -20.29 -3.99
N LEU A 326 -7.01 -19.91 -2.76
CA LEU A 326 -7.63 -20.82 -1.79
C LEU A 326 -8.97 -21.39 -2.30
N GLU A 327 -9.78 -20.60 -3.00
CA GLU A 327 -11.01 -21.08 -3.65
C GLU A 327 -10.73 -22.13 -4.71
N ALA A 328 -9.74 -21.89 -5.58
CA ALA A 328 -9.33 -22.84 -6.61
C ALA A 328 -8.79 -24.15 -6.03
N GLU A 329 -8.17 -24.09 -4.84
CA GLU A 329 -7.62 -25.24 -4.12
C GLU A 329 -8.65 -25.91 -3.19
N GLY A 330 -9.85 -25.37 -3.05
CA GLY A 330 -10.90 -25.90 -2.16
C GLY A 330 -10.71 -25.54 -0.68
N ASN A 331 -9.77 -24.65 -0.37
CA ASN A 331 -9.35 -24.26 0.97
C ASN A 331 -9.93 -22.90 1.44
N ALA A 332 -10.84 -22.29 0.69
CA ALA A 332 -11.49 -21.03 1.07
C ALA A 332 -12.20 -21.09 2.43
N GLY A 333 -12.66 -22.28 2.86
CA GLY A 333 -13.29 -22.49 4.16
C GLY A 333 -12.36 -22.32 5.37
N LEU A 334 -11.05 -22.21 5.16
CA LEU A 334 -10.06 -21.90 6.19
C LEU A 334 -10.10 -20.43 6.62
N VAL A 335 -10.79 -19.56 5.88
CA VAL A 335 -10.95 -18.15 6.23
C VAL A 335 -12.35 -17.92 6.78
N ASP A 336 -12.48 -17.19 7.89
CA ASP A 336 -13.78 -16.80 8.45
C ASP A 336 -14.13 -15.34 8.17
N LYS A 337 -13.15 -14.45 8.22
CA LYS A 337 -13.31 -13.00 8.09
C LYS A 337 -12.17 -12.39 7.30
N ILE A 338 -12.47 -11.32 6.57
CA ILE A 338 -11.49 -10.47 5.89
C ILE A 338 -11.77 -9.01 6.26
N ILE A 339 -10.76 -8.32 6.76
CA ILE A 339 -10.84 -6.91 7.17
C ILE A 339 -9.88 -6.11 6.30
N PHE A 340 -10.44 -5.37 5.33
CA PHE A 340 -9.70 -4.45 4.47
C PHE A 340 -9.51 -3.11 5.17
N VAL A 341 -8.28 -2.62 5.24
CA VAL A 341 -7.91 -1.37 5.92
C VAL A 341 -7.25 -0.43 4.91
N GLY A 342 -7.95 0.62 4.51
CA GLY A 342 -7.45 1.60 3.52
C GLY A 342 -7.07 0.98 2.18
N THR A 343 -7.59 -0.18 1.81
CA THR A 343 -7.19 -0.89 0.58
C THR A 343 -7.58 -0.08 -0.66
N PRO A 344 -6.66 0.24 -1.60
CA PRO A 344 -7.01 0.85 -2.87
C PRO A 344 -7.63 -0.20 -3.81
N GLN A 345 -8.84 -0.66 -3.50
CA GLN A 345 -9.45 -1.81 -4.17
C GLN A 345 -9.61 -1.57 -5.69
N LEU A 346 -9.86 -0.32 -6.11
CA LEU A 346 -9.97 0.08 -7.51
C LEU A 346 -8.77 0.92 -7.99
N GLY A 347 -7.66 0.89 -7.25
CA GLY A 347 -6.49 1.74 -7.48
C GLY A 347 -6.63 3.17 -6.92
N THR A 348 -5.61 4.01 -7.15
CA THR A 348 -5.54 5.39 -6.65
C THR A 348 -4.97 6.36 -7.69
N PRO A 349 -5.57 7.55 -7.87
CA PRO A 349 -5.01 8.60 -8.73
C PRO A 349 -3.59 9.04 -8.35
N LYS A 350 -3.18 8.85 -7.08
CA LYS A 350 -1.80 9.12 -6.62
C LYS A 350 -0.77 8.37 -7.47
N ALA A 351 -1.06 7.11 -7.84
CA ALA A 351 -0.16 6.26 -8.60
C ALA A 351 0.18 6.85 -9.98
N ILE A 352 -0.73 7.61 -10.60
CA ILE A 352 -0.49 8.27 -11.89
C ILE A 352 0.67 9.27 -11.78
N ALA A 353 0.61 10.17 -10.81
CA ALA A 353 1.67 11.17 -10.62
C ALA A 353 2.98 10.52 -10.14
N SER A 354 2.90 9.51 -9.27
CA SER A 354 4.07 8.77 -8.80
C SER A 354 4.80 8.05 -9.94
N LEU A 355 4.08 7.34 -10.82
CA LEU A 355 4.69 6.62 -11.94
C LEU A 355 5.20 7.56 -13.04
N LEU A 356 4.47 8.64 -13.35
CA LEU A 356 4.85 9.51 -14.46
C LEU A 356 5.93 10.53 -14.11
N HIS A 357 5.99 10.95 -12.85
CA HIS A 357 6.82 12.09 -12.40
C HIS A 357 7.71 11.77 -11.21
N GLY A 358 7.49 10.63 -10.53
CA GLY A 358 8.14 10.36 -9.26
C GLY A 358 7.67 11.31 -8.18
N ASP A 359 6.39 11.68 -8.15
CA ASP A 359 5.80 12.50 -7.08
C ASP A 359 5.38 11.65 -5.87
N PHE A 360 5.23 12.27 -4.69
CA PHE A 360 4.84 11.63 -3.42
C PHE A 360 5.86 10.62 -2.86
N GLN A 361 7.13 11.01 -2.83
CA GLN A 361 8.27 10.12 -2.54
C GLN A 361 8.70 10.09 -1.08
N ASN A 362 7.71 10.16 -0.19
CA ASN A 362 7.93 9.97 1.23
C ASN A 362 8.44 8.55 1.45
N ILE A 363 9.58 8.39 2.12
CA ILE A 363 9.99 7.08 2.62
C ILE A 363 9.02 6.75 3.76
N PRO A 364 8.25 5.65 3.70
CA PRO A 364 7.31 5.29 4.74
C PRO A 364 8.00 5.34 6.09
N GLY A 365 7.47 6.18 6.97
CA GLY A 365 7.91 6.17 8.35
C GLY A 365 9.20 6.88 8.71
N TRP A 366 10.06 7.18 7.75
CA TRP A 366 11.14 8.13 7.99
C TRP A 366 10.55 9.53 7.96
N ALA A 367 10.04 9.96 9.12
CA ALA A 367 9.51 11.30 9.31
C ALA A 367 10.44 12.31 8.63
N GLY A 368 9.95 12.91 7.55
CA GLY A 368 10.68 13.90 6.79
C GLY A 368 11.52 13.44 5.61
N PHE A 369 11.96 12.18 5.52
CA PHE A 369 12.92 11.81 4.46
C PHE A 369 12.27 11.47 3.11
N LEU A 370 12.88 11.97 2.04
CA LEU A 370 12.39 11.81 0.67
C LEU A 370 13.45 11.18 -0.26
N VAL A 371 12.98 10.25 -1.10
CA VAL A 371 13.72 9.79 -2.28
C VAL A 371 13.64 10.85 -3.37
N SER A 372 14.70 11.02 -4.16
CA SER A 372 14.65 11.93 -5.30
C SER A 372 13.60 11.47 -6.32
N LYS A 373 12.81 12.41 -6.85
CA LYS A 373 11.76 12.12 -7.83
C LYS A 373 12.27 11.34 -9.05
N ALA A 374 13.47 11.66 -9.52
CA ALA A 374 14.08 10.96 -10.65
C ALA A 374 14.36 9.47 -10.33
N ASN A 375 14.95 9.17 -9.16
CA ASN A 375 15.20 7.78 -8.76
C ASN A 375 13.89 7.02 -8.53
N ALA A 376 12.92 7.67 -7.91
CA ALA A 376 11.61 7.09 -7.65
C ALA A 376 10.85 6.75 -8.93
N ARG A 377 10.82 7.68 -9.88
CA ARG A 377 10.21 7.46 -11.19
C ARG A 377 10.86 6.28 -11.91
N ALA A 378 12.20 6.25 -11.95
CA ALA A 378 12.94 5.15 -12.58
C ALA A 378 12.70 3.79 -11.89
N LEU A 379 12.52 3.77 -10.56
CA LEU A 379 12.12 2.57 -9.83
C LEU A 379 10.70 2.13 -10.21
N GLY A 380 9.74 3.06 -10.26
CA GLY A 380 8.33 2.78 -10.54
C GLY A 380 8.03 2.39 -11.99
N GLU A 381 8.79 2.92 -12.97
CA GLU A 381 8.59 2.70 -14.42
C GLU A 381 8.48 1.23 -14.82
N ASN A 382 9.19 0.36 -14.10
CA ASN A 382 9.28 -1.07 -14.35
C ASN A 382 8.74 -1.92 -13.19
N MET A 383 7.88 -1.38 -12.31
CA MET A 383 7.45 -2.06 -11.09
C MET A 383 6.03 -2.63 -11.19
N PRO A 384 5.85 -3.94 -11.46
CA PRO A 384 4.52 -4.54 -11.59
C PRO A 384 3.57 -4.19 -10.42
N GLY A 385 4.08 -4.21 -9.19
CA GLY A 385 3.29 -3.86 -8.00
C GLY A 385 2.75 -2.44 -8.02
N ALA A 386 3.48 -1.47 -8.58
CA ALA A 386 3.03 -0.09 -8.69
C ALA A 386 1.96 0.10 -9.79
N PHE A 387 2.02 -0.70 -10.86
CA PHE A 387 1.00 -0.67 -11.92
C PHE A 387 -0.34 -1.19 -11.42
N GLY A 388 -0.35 -2.19 -10.53
CA GLY A 388 -1.56 -2.70 -9.87
C GLY A 388 -2.25 -1.70 -8.94
N LEU A 389 -1.70 -0.50 -8.74
CA LEU A 389 -2.30 0.57 -7.95
C LEU A 389 -2.92 1.67 -8.83
N LEU A 390 -2.82 1.58 -10.15
CA LEU A 390 -3.44 2.53 -11.07
C LEU A 390 -4.98 2.41 -11.04
N PRO A 391 -5.73 3.50 -11.26
CA PRO A 391 -7.18 3.43 -11.35
C PRO A 391 -7.67 2.38 -12.36
N SER A 392 -8.45 1.42 -11.88
CA SER A 392 -8.98 0.31 -12.67
C SER A 392 -10.17 0.74 -13.55
N PRO A 393 -10.65 -0.11 -14.47
CA PRO A 393 -11.91 0.16 -15.19
C PRO A 393 -13.10 0.44 -14.27
N GLU A 394 -13.24 -0.30 -13.15
CA GLU A 394 -14.34 -0.12 -12.20
C GLU A 394 -14.21 1.18 -11.40
N TYR A 395 -12.99 1.72 -11.21
CA TYR A 395 -12.80 3.06 -10.62
C TYR A 395 -13.62 4.13 -11.37
N PHE A 396 -13.58 4.11 -12.70
CA PHE A 396 -14.28 5.09 -13.54
C PHE A 396 -15.80 4.85 -13.58
N ALA A 397 -16.27 3.65 -13.21
CA ALA A 397 -17.70 3.40 -13.03
C ALA A 397 -18.24 4.04 -11.73
N ARG A 398 -17.36 4.22 -10.72
CA ARG A 398 -17.70 4.74 -9.38
C ARG A 398 -17.38 6.22 -9.21
N VAL A 399 -16.30 6.69 -9.82
CA VAL A 399 -15.80 8.06 -9.67
C VAL A 399 -15.94 8.80 -11.00
N ALA A 400 -16.82 9.80 -11.03
CA ALA A 400 -17.09 10.60 -12.23
C ALA A 400 -16.04 11.69 -12.49
N ASP A 401 -15.25 12.07 -11.48
CA ASP A 401 -14.17 13.06 -11.65
C ASP A 401 -13.07 12.48 -12.56
N PRO A 402 -12.62 13.22 -13.60
CA PRO A 402 -11.51 12.76 -14.43
C PRO A 402 -10.23 12.67 -13.61
N VAL A 403 -9.37 11.70 -13.94
CA VAL A 403 -8.09 11.49 -13.24
C VAL A 403 -6.95 12.31 -13.85
N VAL A 404 -7.09 12.75 -15.11
CA VAL A 404 -6.15 13.67 -15.77
C VAL A 404 -6.90 14.76 -16.55
N ASP A 405 -6.41 16.00 -16.45
CA ASP A 405 -6.89 17.14 -17.23
C ASP A 405 -5.77 17.72 -18.12
N LEU A 406 -6.00 17.71 -19.43
CA LEU A 406 -5.12 18.20 -20.49
C LEU A 406 -5.71 19.40 -21.23
N SER A 407 -6.74 20.05 -20.69
CA SER A 407 -7.41 21.21 -21.30
C SER A 407 -6.42 22.33 -21.66
N ALA A 408 -5.39 22.51 -20.84
CA ALA A 408 -4.33 23.49 -21.03
C ALA A 408 -3.01 22.89 -21.56
N ALA A 409 -3.02 21.64 -22.03
CA ALA A 409 -1.84 20.92 -22.55
C ALA A 409 -2.15 20.19 -23.88
N PRO A 410 -2.47 20.93 -24.95
CA PRO A 410 -2.92 20.34 -26.22
C PRO A 410 -1.84 19.50 -26.93
N ALA A 411 -0.54 19.81 -26.80
CA ALA A 411 0.51 19.02 -27.43
C ALA A 411 0.70 17.67 -26.72
N LEU A 412 0.64 17.67 -25.39
CA LEU A 412 0.68 16.46 -24.57
C LEU A 412 -0.53 15.57 -24.85
N ARG A 413 -1.73 16.16 -24.96
CA ARG A 413 -2.95 15.47 -25.39
C ARG A 413 -2.79 14.79 -26.75
N ALA A 414 -2.24 15.51 -27.73
CA ALA A 414 -1.96 14.96 -29.05
C ALA A 414 -0.93 13.82 -29.00
N GLY A 415 0.15 13.97 -28.21
CA GLY A 415 1.16 12.94 -28.00
C GLY A 415 0.65 11.70 -27.27
N ALA A 416 -0.44 11.81 -26.52
CA ALA A 416 -1.17 10.68 -25.94
C ALA A 416 -2.18 10.05 -26.91
N GLY A 417 -2.45 10.66 -28.07
CA GLY A 417 -3.45 10.16 -29.02
C GLY A 417 -4.89 10.33 -28.52
N LEU A 418 -5.13 11.32 -27.65
CA LEU A 418 -6.43 11.61 -27.06
C LEU A 418 -7.19 12.68 -27.84
N SER A 419 -8.50 12.49 -27.98
CA SER A 419 -9.38 13.46 -28.65
C SER A 419 -10.02 14.45 -27.67
N LEU A 420 -10.36 13.97 -26.47
CA LEU A 420 -10.94 14.76 -25.40
C LEU A 420 -9.85 15.35 -24.48
N PRO A 421 -10.11 16.52 -23.86
CA PRO A 421 -9.15 17.16 -22.96
C PRO A 421 -9.08 16.50 -21.58
N THR A 422 -10.08 15.74 -21.17
CA THR A 422 -10.13 15.04 -19.88
C THR A 422 -9.95 13.55 -20.09
N VAL A 423 -9.38 12.87 -19.10
CA VAL A 423 -9.27 11.40 -19.04
C VAL A 423 -10.21 10.91 -17.96
N ASP A 424 -11.35 10.37 -18.37
CA ASP A 424 -12.42 9.87 -17.49
C ASP A 424 -12.76 8.40 -17.76
N SER A 425 -11.89 7.68 -18.48
CA SER A 425 -12.04 6.26 -18.73
C SER A 425 -10.68 5.53 -18.69
N ALA A 426 -10.71 4.23 -18.36
CA ALA A 426 -9.51 3.39 -18.32
C ALA A 426 -8.82 3.28 -19.69
N ALA A 427 -9.59 3.25 -20.79
CA ALA A 427 -9.03 3.20 -22.14
C ALA A 427 -8.26 4.48 -22.50
N GLU A 428 -8.75 5.64 -22.08
CA GLU A 428 -8.04 6.92 -22.29
C GLU A 428 -6.86 7.04 -21.35
N LEU A 429 -6.98 6.58 -20.10
CA LEU A 429 -5.86 6.54 -19.16
C LEU A 429 -4.73 5.68 -19.72
N ALA A 430 -5.04 4.49 -20.26
CA ALA A 430 -4.03 3.63 -20.86
C ALA A 430 -3.30 4.30 -22.02
N LYS A 431 -4.02 5.01 -22.90
CA LYS A 431 -3.40 5.80 -24.00
C LYS A 431 -2.50 6.90 -23.47
N PHE A 432 -2.93 7.59 -22.40
CA PHE A 432 -2.15 8.64 -21.77
C PHE A 432 -0.84 8.11 -21.16
N LEU A 433 -0.94 7.06 -20.34
CA LEU A 433 0.19 6.43 -19.64
C LEU A 433 1.24 5.87 -20.61
N THR A 434 0.79 5.21 -21.69
CA THR A 434 1.66 4.58 -22.70
C THR A 434 2.10 5.54 -23.82
N GLY A 435 1.64 6.80 -23.80
CA GLY A 435 2.02 7.77 -24.83
C GLY A 435 1.60 7.35 -26.24
N ALA A 436 0.42 6.73 -26.39
CA ALA A 436 -0.02 6.03 -27.60
C ALA A 436 -0.03 6.88 -28.89
N GLY A 437 -0.02 8.22 -28.78
CA GLY A 437 0.10 9.16 -29.89
C GLY A 437 1.55 9.45 -30.33
N GLY A 438 2.54 8.73 -29.81
CA GLY A 438 3.96 8.91 -30.14
C GLY A 438 4.72 9.84 -29.19
N ARG A 439 4.25 10.00 -27.94
CA ARG A 439 5.00 10.71 -26.90
C ARG A 439 6.31 9.96 -26.62
N ALA A 440 7.44 10.67 -26.66
CA ALA A 440 8.75 10.09 -26.43
C ALA A 440 9.04 9.92 -24.93
N GLN A 441 9.82 8.89 -24.58
CA GLN A 441 10.34 8.71 -23.23
C GLN A 441 11.23 9.89 -22.84
N PRO A 442 10.93 10.60 -21.73
CA PRO A 442 11.77 11.70 -21.28
C PRO A 442 13.11 11.20 -20.74
N ALA A 443 14.11 12.09 -20.69
CA ALA A 443 15.35 11.80 -20.00
C ALA A 443 15.13 11.67 -18.48
N PHE A 444 16.02 10.93 -17.81
CA PHE A 444 15.95 10.60 -16.38
C PHE A 444 15.68 11.82 -15.47
N ASP A 445 16.33 12.95 -15.74
CA ASP A 445 16.23 14.19 -14.95
C ASP A 445 15.03 15.07 -15.33
N LYS A 446 14.27 14.73 -16.39
CA LYS A 446 13.12 15.51 -16.87
C LYS A 446 11.82 15.05 -16.23
N ILE A 447 11.69 15.33 -14.94
CA ILE A 447 10.55 14.91 -14.11
C ILE A 447 9.24 15.66 -14.38
N GLU A 448 9.23 16.85 -15.01
CA GLU A 448 7.98 17.55 -15.39
C GLU A 448 7.33 16.99 -16.66
N ILE A 449 8.10 16.30 -17.49
CA ILE A 449 7.58 15.63 -18.67
C ILE A 449 7.15 14.23 -18.23
N PRO A 450 5.88 13.83 -18.43
CA PRO A 450 5.41 12.52 -17.98
C PRO A 450 6.23 11.41 -18.64
N SER A 451 6.49 10.34 -17.90
CA SER A 451 7.13 9.12 -18.43
C SER A 451 6.20 8.33 -19.35
N VAL A 452 6.76 7.46 -20.19
CA VAL A 452 6.02 6.53 -21.05
C VAL A 452 6.09 5.15 -20.39
N LEU A 453 4.96 4.69 -19.86
CA LEU A 453 4.90 3.44 -19.10
C LEU A 453 4.81 2.22 -20.02
N SER A 454 5.29 1.08 -19.53
CA SER A 454 5.25 -0.21 -20.23
C SER A 454 3.81 -0.64 -20.52
N SER A 455 3.50 -0.90 -21.80
CA SER A 455 2.18 -1.41 -22.19
C SER A 455 1.94 -2.83 -21.67
N THR A 456 3.00 -3.64 -21.54
CA THR A 456 2.91 -5.02 -21.03
C THR A 456 2.57 -5.04 -19.55
N LEU A 457 3.27 -4.24 -18.74
CA LEU A 457 2.97 -4.15 -17.31
C LEU A 457 1.57 -3.57 -17.07
N LEU A 458 1.16 -2.60 -17.88
CA LEU A 458 -0.19 -2.05 -17.82
C LEU A 458 -1.27 -3.06 -18.21
N SER A 459 -1.03 -3.91 -19.22
CA SER A 459 -1.97 -4.98 -19.55
C SER A 459 -2.08 -6.03 -18.45
N ASN A 460 -0.97 -6.34 -17.77
CA ASN A 460 -0.97 -7.27 -16.63
C ASN A 460 -1.75 -6.70 -15.45
N ALA A 461 -1.55 -5.41 -15.11
CA ALA A 461 -2.33 -4.74 -14.08
C ALA A 461 -3.83 -4.65 -14.43
N THR A 462 -4.16 -4.47 -15.72
CA THR A 462 -5.56 -4.51 -16.17
C THR A 462 -6.16 -5.91 -16.00
N ALA A 463 -5.40 -6.97 -16.32
CA ALA A 463 -5.85 -8.35 -16.12
C ALA A 463 -6.06 -8.67 -14.65
N LEU A 464 -5.13 -8.26 -13.78
CA LEU A 464 -5.28 -8.35 -12.32
C LEU A 464 -6.59 -7.72 -11.86
N HIS A 465 -6.88 -6.47 -12.27
CA HIS A 465 -8.12 -5.80 -11.86
C HIS A 465 -9.39 -6.41 -12.44
N ASN A 466 -9.36 -6.94 -13.68
CA ASN A 466 -10.53 -7.66 -14.21
C ASN A 466 -10.92 -8.84 -13.31
N ASP A 467 -9.93 -9.47 -12.68
CA ASP A 467 -10.12 -10.57 -11.75
C ASP A 467 -10.49 -10.09 -10.33
N LEU A 468 -9.77 -9.10 -9.78
CA LEU A 468 -9.96 -8.65 -8.39
C LEU A 468 -11.20 -7.76 -8.19
N ASP A 469 -11.57 -6.97 -9.21
CA ASP A 469 -12.72 -6.06 -9.12
C ASP A 469 -14.05 -6.81 -9.27
N THR A 470 -14.02 -8.04 -9.81
CA THR A 470 -15.20 -8.91 -9.95
C THR A 470 -15.28 -10.00 -8.87
N TRP A 471 -14.28 -10.08 -8.00
CA TRP A 471 -14.22 -11.07 -6.93
C TRP A 471 -15.34 -10.84 -5.91
N THR A 472 -16.01 -11.94 -5.53
CA THR A 472 -17.02 -11.97 -4.48
C THR A 472 -16.59 -12.94 -3.39
N PRO A 473 -16.77 -12.62 -2.10
CA PRO A 473 -16.38 -13.51 -1.01
C PRO A 473 -17.11 -14.85 -1.07
N PRO A 474 -16.40 -15.97 -0.80
CA PRO A 474 -17.01 -17.29 -0.68
C PRO A 474 -18.06 -17.39 0.42
N ALA A 475 -18.93 -18.39 0.30
CA ALA A 475 -19.93 -18.68 1.33
C ALA A 475 -19.27 -18.95 2.69
N GLY A 476 -19.71 -18.23 3.73
CA GLY A 476 -19.18 -18.36 5.08
C GLY A 476 -17.97 -17.47 5.39
N VAL A 477 -17.49 -16.66 4.44
CA VAL A 477 -16.46 -15.65 4.66
C VAL A 477 -17.13 -14.28 4.83
N GLU A 478 -16.92 -13.64 5.96
CA GLU A 478 -17.38 -12.27 6.21
C GLU A 478 -16.35 -11.25 5.73
N VAL A 479 -16.82 -10.11 5.20
CA VAL A 479 -15.94 -9.04 4.71
C VAL A 479 -16.30 -7.72 5.39
N PHE A 480 -15.28 -7.00 5.84
CA PHE A 480 -15.39 -5.66 6.42
C PHE A 480 -14.44 -4.70 5.70
N GLN A 481 -14.90 -3.48 5.45
CA GLN A 481 -14.12 -2.43 4.78
C GLN A 481 -13.94 -1.26 5.73
N ILE A 482 -12.69 -0.84 5.97
CA ILE A 482 -12.36 0.31 6.81
C ILE A 482 -11.67 1.35 5.94
N ALA A 483 -12.33 2.48 5.71
CA ALA A 483 -11.81 3.60 4.92
C ALA A 483 -11.40 4.77 5.83
N GLY A 484 -10.20 5.30 5.64
CA GLY A 484 -9.82 6.58 6.26
C GLY A 484 -10.48 7.75 5.52
N TRP A 485 -10.84 8.80 6.27
CA TRP A 485 -11.53 9.97 5.72
C TRP A 485 -11.04 11.27 6.35
N GLY A 486 -11.01 12.35 5.55
CA GLY A 486 -10.80 13.72 6.00
C GLY A 486 -9.40 14.29 5.75
N LEU A 487 -8.56 13.61 4.97
CA LEU A 487 -7.23 14.12 4.60
C LEU A 487 -7.16 14.52 3.13
N ASP A 488 -6.35 15.54 2.82
CA ASP A 488 -6.08 15.97 1.45
C ASP A 488 -5.46 14.82 0.64
N THR A 489 -6.26 14.25 -0.25
CA THR A 489 -5.99 13.03 -1.01
C THR A 489 -5.95 13.34 -2.51
N PRO A 490 -4.91 12.89 -3.25
CA PRO A 490 -4.83 13.08 -4.70
C PRO A 490 -6.05 12.55 -5.45
N LYS A 491 -6.68 13.38 -6.27
CA LYS A 491 -7.81 12.97 -7.12
C LYS A 491 -7.61 13.17 -8.62
N ASN A 492 -6.78 14.12 -9.03
CA ASN A 492 -6.60 14.47 -10.45
C ASN A 492 -5.22 15.09 -10.70
N VAL A 493 -4.60 14.78 -11.84
CA VAL A 493 -3.40 15.46 -12.34
C VAL A 493 -3.75 16.41 -13.50
N VAL A 494 -3.51 17.70 -13.30
CA VAL A 494 -3.76 18.75 -14.30
C VAL A 494 -2.45 19.15 -14.96
N TYR A 495 -2.39 19.09 -16.29
CA TYR A 495 -1.24 19.53 -17.07
C TYR A 495 -1.48 20.88 -17.75
N THR A 496 -0.44 21.70 -17.77
CA THR A 496 -0.41 22.98 -18.48
C THR A 496 0.83 23.09 -19.36
N GLU A 497 0.67 23.69 -20.53
CA GLU A 497 1.77 23.99 -21.44
C GLU A 497 2.02 25.51 -21.49
N LYS A 498 3.25 25.92 -21.21
CA LYS A 498 3.67 27.32 -21.27
C LYS A 498 4.80 27.50 -22.26
N ARG A 499 4.81 28.61 -22.98
CA ARG A 499 5.96 29.00 -23.80
C ARG A 499 6.98 29.74 -22.94
N GLN A 500 8.17 29.18 -22.82
CA GLN A 500 9.29 29.77 -22.10
C GLN A 500 10.47 30.05 -23.04
N ALA A 501 11.30 31.04 -22.68
CA ALA A 501 12.53 31.32 -23.40
C ALA A 501 13.57 30.24 -23.07
N PHE A 502 14.20 29.68 -24.10
CA PHE A 502 15.31 28.75 -23.97
C PHE A 502 16.51 29.33 -24.70
N CYS A 503 17.61 29.52 -23.98
CA CYS A 503 18.83 30.13 -24.48
C CYS A 503 19.99 29.14 -24.45
N ILE A 504 20.75 29.11 -25.53
CA ILE A 504 22.08 28.53 -25.61
C ILE A 504 23.12 29.66 -25.66
N THR A 505 24.41 29.32 -25.66
CA THR A 505 25.53 30.26 -25.58
C THR A 505 25.50 31.44 -26.56
N ALA A 506 24.78 31.34 -27.69
CA ALA A 506 24.71 32.40 -28.69
C ALA A 506 23.30 32.77 -29.19
N SER A 507 22.24 32.07 -28.75
CA SER A 507 20.89 32.29 -29.28
C SER A 507 19.82 31.93 -28.27
N CYS A 508 18.66 32.57 -28.38
CA CYS A 508 17.47 32.19 -27.62
C CYS A 508 16.32 31.87 -28.59
N SER A 509 15.66 30.76 -28.34
CA SER A 509 14.39 30.36 -28.95
C SER A 509 13.30 30.36 -27.88
N SER A 510 12.06 30.10 -28.28
CA SER A 510 10.98 29.77 -27.35
C SER A 510 10.67 28.28 -27.48
N ALA A 511 10.57 27.60 -26.35
CA ALA A 511 10.14 26.20 -26.26
C ALA A 511 8.85 26.12 -25.45
N THR A 512 8.02 25.12 -25.74
CA THR A 512 6.86 24.80 -24.89
C THR A 512 7.34 23.86 -23.79
N THR A 513 7.10 24.24 -22.53
CA THR A 513 7.35 23.43 -21.35
C THR A 513 6.03 22.93 -20.78
N THR A 514 6.04 21.69 -20.32
CA THR A 514 4.92 21.06 -19.63
C THR A 514 5.13 21.22 -18.13
N HIS A 515 4.05 21.49 -17.41
CA HIS A 515 4.00 21.58 -15.96
C HIS A 515 2.76 20.83 -15.48
N HIS A 516 2.83 20.18 -14.32
CA HIS A 516 1.68 19.50 -13.75
C HIS A 516 1.39 19.94 -12.31
N VAL A 517 0.12 19.76 -11.92
CA VAL A 517 -0.40 20.02 -10.58
C VAL A 517 -1.29 18.86 -10.19
N VAL A 518 -1.16 18.38 -8.96
CA VAL A 518 -2.09 17.40 -8.40
C VAL A 518 -3.17 18.13 -7.62
N LYS A 519 -4.44 17.88 -7.98
CA LYS A 519 -5.62 18.36 -7.25
C LYS A 519 -5.99 17.38 -6.16
N MET A 520 -6.39 17.92 -5.01
CA MET A 520 -6.69 17.15 -3.80
C MET A 520 -8.19 17.17 -3.48
N THR A 521 -8.68 16.13 -2.81
CA THR A 521 -10.00 16.02 -2.19
C THR A 521 -9.87 15.70 -0.71
N GLU A 522 -10.85 16.05 0.12
CA GLU A 522 -10.88 15.63 1.53
C GLU A 522 -11.42 14.21 1.71
N ASP A 523 -12.03 13.66 0.66
CA ASP A 523 -12.68 12.36 0.66
C ASP A 523 -11.67 11.22 0.51
N GLY A 524 -10.82 11.04 1.53
CA GLY A 524 -9.81 9.99 1.57
C GLY A 524 -8.85 10.12 2.75
N ASP A 525 -7.78 9.33 2.70
CA ASP A 525 -6.82 9.13 3.79
C ASP A 525 -5.40 9.64 3.48
N GLN A 526 -5.28 10.58 2.53
CA GLN A 526 -4.04 11.12 1.92
C GLN A 526 -3.48 10.27 0.77
N THR A 527 -3.89 9.01 0.64
CA THR A 527 -3.42 8.11 -0.42
C THR A 527 -4.56 7.55 -1.25
N VAL A 528 -5.60 7.05 -0.60
CA VAL A 528 -6.73 6.36 -1.22
C VAL A 528 -7.98 7.19 -1.00
N VAL A 529 -8.69 7.49 -2.09
CA VAL A 529 -10.01 8.13 -2.01
C VAL A 529 -11.01 7.13 -1.43
N SER A 530 -11.93 7.59 -0.58
CA SER A 530 -12.81 6.68 0.16
C SER A 530 -13.66 5.78 -0.77
N ALA A 531 -14.04 6.28 -1.96
CA ALA A 531 -14.77 5.51 -2.97
C ALA A 531 -13.98 4.32 -3.56
N SER A 532 -12.64 4.33 -3.49
CA SER A 532 -11.80 3.19 -3.87
C SER A 532 -11.52 2.27 -2.68
N ALA A 533 -11.60 2.79 -1.45
CA ALA A 533 -11.45 1.99 -0.24
C ALA A 533 -12.72 1.24 0.18
N ALA A 534 -13.90 1.81 -0.11
CA ALA A 534 -15.21 1.29 0.23
C ALA A 534 -16.04 1.04 -1.04
N VAL A 535 -15.74 -0.04 -1.74
CA VAL A 535 -16.29 -0.35 -3.08
C VAL A 535 -17.63 -1.05 -3.00
N GLU A 536 -17.77 -1.95 -2.03
CA GLU A 536 -18.89 -2.89 -1.98
C GLU A 536 -19.95 -2.46 -0.99
N ASP A 537 -21.07 -1.94 -1.53
CA ASP A 537 -22.23 -1.52 -0.74
C ASP A 537 -22.90 -2.68 0.01
N THR A 538 -22.63 -3.92 -0.41
CA THR A 538 -23.17 -5.14 0.23
C THR A 538 -22.44 -5.55 1.50
N PHE A 539 -21.22 -5.06 1.72
CA PHE A 539 -20.42 -5.38 2.91
C PHE A 539 -20.40 -4.20 3.89
N PRO A 540 -20.36 -4.44 5.20
CA PRO A 540 -20.22 -3.36 6.17
C PRO A 540 -19.00 -2.48 5.88
N VAL A 541 -19.25 -1.17 5.78
CA VAL A 541 -18.24 -0.14 5.63
C VAL A 541 -18.14 0.67 6.90
N TYR A 542 -16.91 0.90 7.35
CA TYR A 542 -16.57 1.77 8.46
C TYR A 542 -15.64 2.88 8.00
N TYR A 543 -15.97 4.11 8.36
CA TYR A 543 -15.17 5.29 8.07
C TYR A 543 -14.47 5.76 9.34
N LEU A 544 -13.15 5.77 9.32
CA LEU A 544 -12.31 6.38 10.35
C LEU A 544 -12.13 7.86 10.02
N ASN A 545 -12.77 8.73 10.81
CA ASN A 545 -12.67 10.17 10.65
C ASN A 545 -11.36 10.69 11.27
N LEU A 546 -10.34 10.84 10.42
CA LEU A 546 -8.98 11.22 10.79
C LEU A 546 -8.90 12.68 11.30
N ILE A 547 -9.76 13.57 10.80
CA ILE A 547 -9.85 14.95 11.28
C ILE A 547 -10.29 14.96 12.75
N SER A 548 -11.41 14.29 13.05
CA SER A 548 -11.97 14.28 14.39
C SER A 548 -11.06 13.58 15.39
N TYR A 549 -10.41 12.48 15.00
CA TYR A 549 -9.47 11.76 15.84
C TYR A 549 -8.24 12.60 16.17
N LYS A 550 -7.67 13.27 15.17
CA LYS A 550 -6.52 14.16 15.34
C LYS A 550 -6.86 15.39 16.20
N ALA A 551 -8.07 15.93 16.05
CA ALA A 551 -8.54 17.06 16.86
C ALA A 551 -8.62 16.72 18.35
N GLU A 552 -9.05 15.50 18.69
CA GLU A 552 -9.15 15.03 20.07
C GLU A 552 -7.79 14.62 20.66
N THR A 553 -7.02 13.82 19.94
CA THR A 553 -5.84 13.14 20.50
C THR A 553 -4.52 13.86 20.27
N ARG A 554 -4.48 14.82 19.34
CA ARG A 554 -3.25 15.44 18.85
C ARG A 554 -2.28 14.47 18.16
N HIS A 555 -2.72 13.27 17.79
CA HIS A 555 -1.93 12.33 16.98
C HIS A 555 -2.27 12.47 15.49
N ASP A 556 -1.24 12.58 14.64
CA ASP A 556 -1.40 12.66 13.19
C ASP A 556 -1.41 11.26 12.57
N VAL A 557 -2.59 10.70 12.34
CA VAL A 557 -2.75 9.43 11.62
C VAL A 557 -3.03 9.70 10.15
N ARG A 558 -2.22 9.06 9.30
CA ARG A 558 -2.29 9.11 7.83
C ARG A 558 -2.45 7.69 7.31
N HIS A 559 -2.64 7.52 6.00
CA HIS A 559 -2.77 6.20 5.35
C HIS A 559 -1.77 5.15 5.88
N ALA A 560 -0.47 5.48 5.93
CA ALA A 560 0.57 4.55 6.39
C ALA A 560 0.42 4.09 7.86
N TYR A 561 -0.32 4.84 8.69
CA TYR A 561 -0.44 4.66 10.13
C TYR A 561 -1.87 4.29 10.57
N LEU A 562 -2.78 3.96 9.64
CA LEU A 562 -4.19 3.70 9.97
C LEU A 562 -4.36 2.66 11.07
N THR A 563 -3.50 1.64 11.07
CA THR A 563 -3.45 0.56 12.07
C THR A 563 -3.01 1.00 13.46
N GLU A 564 -2.30 2.13 13.57
CA GLU A 564 -1.86 2.72 14.84
C GLU A 564 -2.94 3.60 15.48
N ALA A 565 -4.04 3.88 14.77
CA ALA A 565 -5.15 4.62 15.35
C ALA A 565 -5.87 3.76 16.40
N LYS A 566 -5.96 4.26 17.64
CA LYS A 566 -6.71 3.57 18.71
C LYS A 566 -8.16 3.21 18.32
N PRO A 567 -8.94 4.09 17.65
CA PRO A 567 -10.27 3.74 17.15
C PRO A 567 -10.30 2.56 16.17
N PHE A 568 -9.28 2.42 15.32
CA PHE A 568 -9.14 1.26 14.44
C PHE A 568 -8.90 0.00 15.27
N GLN A 569 -7.95 0.05 16.21
CA GLN A 569 -7.62 -1.08 17.07
C GLN A 569 -8.82 -1.53 17.93
N ASP A 570 -9.62 -0.58 18.41
CA ASP A 570 -10.85 -0.87 19.15
C ASP A 570 -11.93 -1.48 18.25
N LEU A 571 -12.06 -0.98 17.02
CA LEU A 571 -12.98 -1.55 16.03
C LEU A 571 -12.57 -2.98 15.66
N LEU A 572 -11.28 -3.22 15.43
CA LEU A 572 -10.75 -4.53 15.10
C LEU A 572 -11.15 -5.57 16.16
N LEU A 573 -10.98 -5.26 17.45
CA LEU A 573 -11.38 -6.15 18.54
C LEU A 573 -12.88 -6.49 18.51
N GLN A 574 -13.73 -5.56 18.09
CA GLN A 574 -15.16 -5.80 17.92
C GLN A 574 -15.45 -6.69 16.70
N LEU A 575 -14.74 -6.47 15.59
CA LEU A 575 -14.96 -7.19 14.31
C LEU A 575 -14.44 -8.62 14.34
N ILE A 576 -13.35 -8.90 15.06
CA ILE A 576 -12.87 -10.27 15.24
C ILE A 576 -13.80 -11.10 16.13
N SER A 577 -14.49 -10.46 17.09
CA SER A 577 -15.34 -11.15 18.07
C SER A 577 -16.80 -11.27 17.65
N THR A 578 -17.30 -10.35 16.82
CA THR A 578 -18.71 -10.29 16.45
C THR A 578 -18.90 -9.86 15.00
N THR A 579 -20.08 -10.12 14.45
CA THR A 579 -20.45 -9.74 13.07
C THR A 579 -21.16 -8.38 13.02
N THR A 580 -21.71 -7.94 14.15
CA THR A 580 -22.45 -6.68 14.29
C THR A 580 -22.00 -5.96 15.56
N SER A 581 -21.53 -4.72 15.43
CA SER A 581 -21.27 -3.85 16.57
C SER A 581 -22.40 -2.83 16.72
N PRO A 582 -23.21 -2.88 17.79
CA PRO A 582 -24.28 -1.91 18.03
C PRO A 582 -23.74 -0.54 18.46
N ILE A 583 -22.49 -0.47 18.95
CA ILE A 583 -21.84 0.75 19.42
C ILE A 583 -20.45 0.81 18.81
N LEU A 584 -20.29 1.70 17.83
CA LEU A 584 -19.00 1.92 17.18
C LEU A 584 -18.04 2.69 18.10
N PRO A 585 -16.72 2.44 18.01
CA PRO A 585 -15.73 3.26 18.69
C PRO A 585 -15.84 4.74 18.29
N ALA A 586 -15.33 5.63 19.14
CA ALA A 586 -15.26 7.05 18.81
C ALA A 586 -14.54 7.28 17.47
N HIS A 587 -14.96 8.29 16.71
CA HIS A 587 -14.43 8.62 15.38
C HIS A 587 -14.66 7.58 14.26
N ILE A 588 -15.34 6.46 14.56
CA ILE A 588 -15.79 5.49 13.57
C ILE A 588 -17.27 5.74 13.25
N SER A 589 -17.63 5.66 11.98
CA SER A 589 -19.02 5.74 11.53
C SER A 589 -19.28 4.74 10.41
N ASN A 590 -20.52 4.29 10.26
CA ASN A 590 -20.96 3.44 9.14
C ASN A 590 -21.51 4.24 7.94
N THR A 591 -21.48 5.57 8.04
CA THR A 591 -21.90 6.49 7.00
C THR A 591 -20.72 7.36 6.64
N ARG A 592 -20.51 7.61 5.34
CA ARG A 592 -19.39 8.45 4.90
C ARG A 592 -19.51 9.84 5.56
N PRO A 593 -18.49 10.29 6.31
CA PRO A 593 -18.54 11.61 6.92
C PRO A 593 -18.62 12.72 5.87
N GLN A 594 -19.09 13.89 6.28
CA GLN A 594 -19.14 15.08 5.45
C GLN A 594 -18.37 16.21 6.12
N SER A 595 -17.60 16.94 5.32
CA SER A 595 -16.90 18.11 5.81
C SER A 595 -17.89 19.19 6.25
N THR A 596 -17.58 19.86 7.35
CA THR A 596 -18.43 20.90 7.94
C THR A 596 -17.82 22.28 7.78
N SER A 597 -18.62 23.34 7.82
CA SER A 597 -18.11 24.72 7.73
C SER A 597 -17.19 25.12 8.91
N ALA A 598 -17.15 24.32 9.97
CA ALA A 598 -16.22 24.51 11.08
C ALA A 598 -14.80 24.03 10.73
N GLU A 599 -14.66 23.13 9.75
CA GLU A 599 -13.37 22.63 9.28
C GLU A 599 -12.82 23.59 8.24
N LYS A 600 -11.76 24.30 8.62
CA LYS A 600 -11.06 25.24 7.77
C LYS A 600 -9.59 24.91 7.71
N ARG A 601 -9.02 25.07 6.52
CA ARG A 601 -7.58 24.95 6.29
C ARG A 601 -7.13 25.85 5.15
N LEU A 602 -5.82 25.95 4.99
CA LEU A 602 -5.15 26.75 3.99
C LEU A 602 -4.28 25.82 3.15
N ARG A 603 -4.44 25.89 1.82
CA ARG A 603 -3.56 25.23 0.86
C ARG A 603 -2.65 26.29 0.26
N LEU A 604 -1.39 26.24 0.63
CA LEU A 604 -0.35 27.10 0.11
C LEU A 604 0.37 26.36 -1.02
N ARG A 605 0.77 27.10 -2.04
CA ARG A 605 1.54 26.59 -3.17
C ARG A 605 2.56 27.62 -3.57
N VAL A 606 3.80 27.19 -3.82
CA VAL A 606 4.79 28.02 -4.49
C VAL A 606 5.36 27.32 -5.71
N LEU A 607 5.50 28.05 -6.80
CA LEU A 607 6.21 27.60 -7.99
C LEU A 607 7.67 27.99 -7.90
N SER A 608 8.54 27.05 -8.24
CA SER A 608 9.99 27.18 -8.23
C SER A 608 10.49 28.44 -8.98
N PRO A 609 11.66 29.00 -8.62
CA PRO A 609 12.73 28.40 -7.83
C PRO A 609 12.88 29.02 -6.43
N VAL A 610 11.85 28.88 -5.59
CA VAL A 610 11.92 29.25 -4.16
C VAL A 610 11.64 28.05 -3.25
N SER A 611 12.17 28.08 -2.03
CA SER A 611 11.68 27.27 -0.92
C SER A 611 10.32 27.80 -0.43
N LEU A 612 9.63 26.97 0.35
CA LEU A 612 8.38 27.33 0.99
C LEU A 612 8.45 26.81 2.43
N ASP A 613 8.55 27.75 3.37
CA ASP A 613 8.75 27.46 4.78
C ASP A 613 7.70 28.24 5.59
N ALA A 614 6.90 27.55 6.40
CA ALA A 614 5.92 28.17 7.30
C ALA A 614 6.36 28.05 8.75
N TYR A 615 6.08 29.09 9.53
CA TYR A 615 6.31 29.12 10.96
C TYR A 615 5.05 29.58 11.69
N ASP A 616 4.66 28.88 12.74
CA ASP A 616 3.60 29.35 13.65
C ASP A 616 4.14 30.35 14.69
N ASN A 617 3.26 30.84 15.58
CA ASN A 617 3.63 31.79 16.63
C ASN A 617 4.44 31.18 17.78
N LEU A 618 4.57 29.85 17.84
CA LEU A 618 5.39 29.12 18.81
C LEU A 618 6.79 28.82 18.25
N GLY A 619 7.01 29.10 16.96
CA GLY A 619 8.26 28.82 16.25
C GLY A 619 8.33 27.42 15.66
N ASN A 620 7.25 26.64 15.67
CA ASN A 620 7.20 25.35 14.99
C ASN A 620 7.27 25.58 13.47
N HIS A 621 7.93 24.68 12.75
CA HIS A 621 8.25 24.83 11.34
C HIS A 621 7.57 23.76 10.49
N THR A 622 7.17 24.12 9.27
CA THR A 622 6.77 23.15 8.24
C THR A 622 7.34 23.56 6.90
N GLY A 623 8.14 22.69 6.29
CA GLY A 623 8.96 23.02 5.13
C GLY A 623 10.13 22.05 4.96
N MET A 624 11.06 22.38 4.06
CA MET A 624 12.30 21.63 3.91
C MET A 624 13.30 22.04 4.99
N ALA A 625 14.00 21.08 5.57
CA ALA A 625 14.92 21.32 6.67
C ALA A 625 16.28 20.68 6.42
N PRO A 626 17.35 21.15 7.10
CA PRO A 626 18.65 20.48 7.04
C PRO A 626 18.53 19.01 7.45
N ASN A 627 19.16 18.12 6.69
CA ASN A 627 19.15 16.69 6.98
C ASN A 627 19.81 16.43 8.36
N PRO A 628 19.09 15.82 9.33
CA PRO A 628 19.62 15.57 10.67
C PRO A 628 20.61 14.40 10.73
N THR A 629 20.72 13.58 9.67
CA THR A 629 21.59 12.40 9.57
C THR A 629 22.90 12.76 8.86
N PRO A 630 24.04 12.81 9.56
CA PRO A 630 25.32 13.16 8.94
C PRO A 630 25.72 12.18 7.83
N GLY A 631 26.05 12.71 6.64
CA GLY A 631 26.52 11.91 5.50
C GLY A 631 25.40 11.32 4.63
N SER A 632 24.13 11.51 4.99
CA SER A 632 23.00 11.15 4.14
C SER A 632 22.78 12.16 3.01
N ASP A 633 22.46 11.69 1.81
CA ASP A 633 22.09 12.51 0.64
C ASP A 633 20.57 12.51 0.37
N LEU A 634 19.79 11.96 1.30
CA LEU A 634 18.34 12.03 1.28
C LEU A 634 17.90 13.46 1.64
N LEU A 635 16.76 13.87 1.07
CA LEU A 635 16.14 15.15 1.42
C LEU A 635 15.35 14.98 2.72
N TYR A 636 15.20 16.05 3.50
CA TYR A 636 14.47 16.03 4.77
C TYR A 636 13.47 17.19 4.86
N LYS A 637 12.22 16.90 5.25
CA LYS A 637 11.14 17.86 5.53
C LYS A 637 10.73 17.80 7.00
N GLU A 638 10.32 18.93 7.55
CA GLU A 638 9.73 19.05 8.89
C GLU A 638 8.25 19.39 8.77
N GLU A 639 7.44 18.88 9.70
CA GLU A 639 5.99 19.10 9.76
C GLU A 639 5.55 19.36 11.22
N ASP A 640 6.32 20.17 11.94
CA ASP A 640 6.15 20.42 13.38
C ASP A 640 4.97 21.34 13.69
N ILE A 641 4.49 22.13 12.72
CA ILE A 641 3.24 22.88 12.90
C ILE A 641 2.11 21.86 13.01
N PHE A 642 1.40 21.89 14.13
CA PHE A 642 0.31 20.96 14.37
C PHE A 642 -0.72 21.00 13.24
N ASN A 643 -1.05 19.83 12.69
CA ASN A 643 -1.98 19.67 11.57
C ASN A 643 -1.56 20.30 10.24
N SER A 644 -0.25 20.44 10.04
CA SER A 644 0.32 20.81 8.74
C SER A 644 0.76 19.59 7.93
N TYR A 645 1.04 19.81 6.65
CA TYR A 645 1.78 18.88 5.80
C TYR A 645 2.61 19.66 4.79
N TYR A 646 3.68 19.04 4.28
CA TYR A 646 4.51 19.53 3.19
C TYR A 646 4.67 18.48 2.09
N GLU A 647 4.44 18.86 0.84
CA GLU A 647 4.59 17.96 -0.32
C GLU A 647 5.21 18.69 -1.51
N GLU A 648 5.99 17.97 -2.32
CA GLU A 648 6.51 18.46 -3.60
C GLU A 648 6.00 17.62 -4.76
N PHE A 649 5.27 18.25 -5.68
CA PHE A 649 4.81 17.62 -6.93
C PHE A 649 4.86 18.60 -8.10
N GLY A 650 5.35 18.12 -9.24
CA GLY A 650 5.77 18.99 -10.34
C GLY A 650 6.75 20.08 -9.92
N GLU A 651 6.63 21.26 -10.53
CA GLU A 651 7.42 22.45 -10.20
C GLU A 651 7.05 23.10 -8.86
N GLY A 652 5.98 22.62 -8.22
CA GLY A 652 5.36 23.23 -7.04
C GLY A 652 5.80 22.60 -5.72
N LYS A 653 5.86 23.43 -4.69
CA LYS A 653 5.94 23.02 -3.28
C LYS A 653 4.62 23.42 -2.61
N TYR A 654 4.07 22.53 -1.83
CA TYR A 654 2.72 22.64 -1.28
C TYR A 654 2.77 22.51 0.22
N LEU A 655 2.04 23.37 0.91
CA LEU A 655 1.86 23.35 2.35
C LEU A 655 0.38 23.34 2.67
N GLY A 656 -0.05 22.38 3.48
CA GLY A 656 -1.33 22.45 4.18
C GLY A 656 -1.11 23.05 5.56
N LEU A 657 -1.93 24.02 5.95
CA LEU A 657 -1.92 24.61 7.28
C LEU A 657 -3.37 24.67 7.82
N PRO A 658 -3.61 24.49 9.13
CA PRO A 658 -4.92 24.78 9.70
C PRO A 658 -5.22 26.28 9.69
N GLU A 659 -6.45 26.68 10.09
CA GLU A 659 -6.74 28.10 10.35
C GLU A 659 -5.85 28.60 11.49
N GLY A 660 -5.15 29.72 11.27
CA GLY A 660 -4.16 30.22 12.21
C GLY A 660 -3.38 31.41 11.66
N THR A 661 -2.45 31.92 12.46
CA THR A 661 -1.52 32.98 12.05
C THR A 661 -0.15 32.38 11.80
N TYR A 662 0.44 32.70 10.64
CA TYR A 662 1.71 32.12 10.20
C TYR A 662 2.64 33.16 9.62
N THR A 663 3.94 32.93 9.78
CA THR A 663 4.98 33.61 9.01
C THR A 663 5.43 32.68 7.90
N ILE A 664 5.38 33.16 6.66
CA ILE A 664 5.83 32.42 5.49
C ILE A 664 7.14 33.01 5.02
N ASN A 665 8.17 32.16 4.95
CA ASN A 665 9.49 32.46 4.45
C ASN A 665 9.71 31.78 3.11
N LEU A 666 10.20 32.55 2.14
CA LEU A 666 10.50 32.12 0.79
C LEU A 666 11.97 32.40 0.52
N LYS A 667 12.80 31.38 0.29
CA LYS A 667 14.22 31.57 -0.05
C LYS A 667 14.46 31.24 -1.51
N GLY A 668 15.11 32.12 -2.25
CA GLY A 668 15.48 31.85 -3.63
C GLY A 668 16.50 30.72 -3.74
N LEU A 669 16.24 29.77 -4.62
CA LEU A 669 17.07 28.60 -4.89
C LEU A 669 17.82 28.72 -6.22
N ALA A 670 17.31 29.54 -7.14
CA ALA A 670 17.96 29.84 -8.41
C ALA A 670 17.51 31.21 -8.94
N GLN A 671 18.10 31.63 -10.05
CA GLN A 671 17.65 32.81 -10.78
C GLN A 671 16.36 32.47 -11.56
N GLY A 672 15.33 33.29 -11.42
CA GLY A 672 14.09 33.12 -12.16
C GLY A 672 12.97 34.02 -11.65
N THR A 673 11.75 33.53 -11.73
CA THR A 673 10.56 34.13 -11.12
C THR A 673 9.81 33.05 -10.35
N PHE A 674 9.18 33.40 -9.23
CA PHE A 674 8.30 32.49 -8.50
C PHE A 674 6.86 33.00 -8.48
N THR A 675 5.93 32.08 -8.27
CA THR A 675 4.53 32.42 -7.99
C THR A 675 4.14 31.79 -6.66
N PHE A 676 3.63 32.57 -5.72
CA PHE A 676 3.14 32.08 -4.43
C PHE A 676 1.62 32.26 -4.36
N GLU A 677 0.90 31.21 -3.98
CA GLU A 677 -0.55 31.12 -3.97
C GLU A 677 -1.03 30.58 -2.62
N ILE A 678 -2.18 31.08 -2.17
CA ILE A 678 -2.92 30.54 -1.03
C ILE A 678 -4.38 30.38 -1.40
N THR A 679 -4.92 29.21 -1.10
CA THR A 679 -6.32 28.86 -1.31
C THR A 679 -6.94 28.45 0.03
N PRO A 680 -7.87 29.23 0.59
CA PRO A 680 -8.60 28.81 1.77
C PRO A 680 -9.56 27.67 1.41
N VAL A 681 -9.72 26.71 2.29
CA VAL A 681 -10.68 25.61 2.16
C VAL A 681 -11.61 25.66 3.37
N THR A 682 -12.91 25.61 3.15
CA THR A 682 -13.93 25.61 4.21
C THR A 682 -14.97 24.56 3.90
N GLY A 683 -15.11 23.57 4.80
CA GLY A 683 -16.05 22.47 4.65
C GLY A 683 -15.89 21.72 3.32
N GLY A 684 -14.68 21.35 2.92
CA GLY A 684 -14.45 20.62 1.67
C GLY A 684 -14.32 21.47 0.42
N ILE A 685 -14.67 22.77 0.49
CA ILE A 685 -14.79 23.62 -0.70
C ILE A 685 -13.62 24.61 -0.76
N GLU A 686 -12.92 24.62 -1.90
CA GLU A 686 -11.89 25.63 -2.19
C GLU A 686 -12.55 27.01 -2.39
N GLY A 687 -12.07 28.00 -1.64
CA GLY A 687 -12.41 29.40 -1.82
C GLY A 687 -11.54 30.08 -2.88
N THR A 688 -11.58 31.40 -2.93
CA THR A 688 -10.82 32.19 -3.90
C THR A 688 -9.33 32.17 -3.59
N THR A 689 -8.52 31.70 -4.54
CA THR A 689 -7.05 31.78 -4.46
C THR A 689 -6.57 33.23 -4.51
N THR A 690 -5.68 33.60 -3.60
CA THR A 690 -4.90 34.86 -3.67
C THR A 690 -3.43 34.54 -3.94
N SER A 691 -2.72 35.44 -4.62
CA SER A 691 -1.40 35.10 -5.17
C SER A 691 -0.47 36.30 -5.33
N TYR A 692 0.85 36.02 -5.37
CA TYR A 692 1.87 36.86 -5.98
C TYR A 692 2.42 36.15 -7.20
N ILE A 693 2.30 36.73 -8.38
CA ILE A 693 2.60 36.06 -9.66
C ILE A 693 3.91 36.59 -10.26
N ASP A 694 4.74 35.65 -10.75
CA ASP A 694 5.96 35.87 -11.52
C ASP A 694 6.99 36.82 -10.86
N ILE A 695 7.12 36.78 -9.54
CA ILE A 695 8.00 37.65 -8.75
C ILE A 695 9.48 37.31 -9.02
N PRO A 696 10.32 38.26 -9.49
CA PRO A 696 11.74 38.04 -9.73
C PRO A 696 12.52 37.57 -8.49
N VAL A 697 13.32 36.52 -8.65
CA VAL A 697 14.09 35.91 -7.55
C VAL A 697 15.48 35.47 -7.99
N SER A 698 16.39 35.41 -7.02
CA SER A 698 17.76 34.89 -7.15
C SER A 698 18.14 34.13 -5.87
N VAL A 699 19.28 33.44 -5.86
CA VAL A 699 19.81 32.74 -4.67
C VAL A 699 20.08 33.65 -3.46
N LEU A 700 20.14 34.97 -3.66
CA LEU A 700 20.29 35.96 -2.57
C LEU A 700 18.95 36.45 -2.05
N THR A 701 17.86 36.20 -2.77
CA THR A 701 16.57 36.78 -2.46
C THR A 701 15.88 36.03 -1.34
N THR A 702 15.43 36.74 -0.32
CA THR A 702 14.53 36.24 0.71
C THR A 702 13.23 37.03 0.70
N GLY A 703 12.12 36.31 0.78
CA GLY A 703 10.77 36.86 0.87
C GLY A 703 10.13 36.47 2.19
N THR A 704 9.47 37.43 2.84
CA THR A 704 8.71 37.18 4.05
C THR A 704 7.32 37.78 3.92
N THR A 705 6.32 37.00 4.27
CA THR A 705 4.92 37.43 4.37
C THR A 705 4.24 36.77 5.56
N THR A 706 3.04 37.22 5.89
CA THR A 706 2.27 36.71 7.03
C THR A 706 0.88 36.32 6.58
N ILE A 707 0.34 35.27 7.18
CA ILE A 707 -1.07 34.90 7.09
C ILE A 707 -1.69 35.27 8.43
N ASP A 708 -2.80 36.01 8.41
CA ASP A 708 -3.53 36.34 9.63
C ASP A 708 -4.51 35.22 10.05
N ALA A 709 -5.09 35.35 11.24
CA ALA A 709 -6.04 34.36 11.78
C ALA A 709 -7.30 34.13 10.91
N SER A 710 -7.60 35.02 9.97
CA SER A 710 -8.71 34.85 9.01
C SER A 710 -8.28 34.16 7.71
N GLY A 711 -7.03 33.69 7.63
CA GLY A 711 -6.46 33.06 6.45
C GLY A 711 -6.12 34.04 5.33
N GLN A 712 -6.09 35.35 5.61
CA GLN A 712 -5.76 36.36 4.61
C GLN A 712 -4.24 36.56 4.52
N LEU A 713 -3.76 36.69 3.29
CA LEU A 713 -2.35 36.90 3.00
C LEU A 713 -2.00 38.40 3.07
N GLY A 714 -0.96 38.71 3.85
CA GLY A 714 -0.49 40.07 4.10
C GLY A 714 0.26 40.69 2.93
N SER A 715 1.22 41.57 3.21
CA SER A 715 2.17 42.09 2.22
C SER A 715 3.39 41.17 2.09
N LEU A 716 4.02 41.14 0.92
CA LEU A 716 5.26 40.40 0.68
C LEU A 716 6.45 41.36 0.72
N ALA A 717 7.28 41.23 1.75
CA ALA A 717 8.55 41.93 1.85
C ALA A 717 9.64 41.11 1.15
N LEU A 718 10.46 41.74 0.33
CA LEU A 718 11.53 41.11 -0.44
C LEU A 718 12.86 41.80 -0.12
N ASP A 719 13.79 41.07 0.46
CA ASP A 719 15.23 41.38 0.44
C ASP A 719 15.82 40.68 -0.78
N GLN A 720 16.16 41.42 -1.82
CA GLN A 720 16.62 40.87 -3.09
C GLN A 720 18.15 40.78 -3.15
N ASN A 721 18.85 41.47 -2.24
CA ASN A 721 20.30 41.64 -2.26
C ASN A 721 21.02 40.83 -1.17
N GLY A 722 20.28 40.30 -0.19
CA GLY A 722 20.76 39.45 0.89
C GLY A 722 21.40 40.21 2.07
N ASP A 723 21.13 41.51 2.22
CA ASP A 723 21.66 42.35 3.32
C ASP A 723 20.80 42.31 4.59
N GLY A 724 19.69 41.56 4.58
CA GLY A 724 18.75 41.42 5.68
C GLY A 724 17.74 42.58 5.78
N VAL A 725 17.72 43.51 4.82
CA VAL A 725 16.77 44.63 4.77
C VAL A 725 15.89 44.49 3.52
N ALA A 726 14.57 44.62 3.71
CA ALA A 726 13.65 44.55 2.59
C ALA A 726 13.85 45.71 1.59
N ASP A 727 14.18 45.37 0.34
CA ASP A 727 14.33 46.31 -0.78
C ASP A 727 12.98 46.77 -1.34
N THR A 728 11.97 45.88 -1.34
CA THR A 728 10.65 46.12 -1.93
C THR A 728 9.55 45.45 -1.11
N ILE A 729 8.40 46.12 -0.98
CA ILE A 729 7.19 45.58 -0.35
C ILE A 729 6.08 45.58 -1.39
N ILE A 730 5.49 44.41 -1.63
CA ILE A 730 4.28 44.25 -2.44
C ILE A 730 3.09 44.26 -1.48
N THR A 731 2.32 45.34 -1.51
CA THR A 731 1.33 45.68 -0.47
C THR A 731 0.04 44.85 -0.51
N SER A 732 -0.25 44.18 -1.62
CA SER A 732 -1.44 43.34 -1.75
C SER A 732 -1.16 42.15 -2.65
N PRO A 733 -1.65 40.95 -2.29
CA PRO A 733 -1.69 39.81 -3.20
C PRO A 733 -2.71 40.12 -4.29
N THR A 734 -2.22 40.51 -5.46
CA THR A 734 -3.04 40.76 -6.65
C THR A 734 -2.77 39.66 -7.66
N GLN A 735 -3.78 39.27 -8.45
CA GLN A 735 -3.56 38.35 -9.59
C GLN A 735 -2.47 38.86 -10.55
N ALA A 736 -2.17 40.17 -10.58
CA ALA A 736 -1.08 40.72 -11.37
C ALA A 736 -0.38 41.87 -10.62
N THR A 737 0.94 41.73 -10.43
CA THR A 737 1.79 42.78 -9.85
C THR A 737 1.70 44.07 -10.69
N ASP A 738 1.50 45.23 -10.04
CA ASP A 738 1.51 46.52 -10.75
C ASP A 738 2.79 46.67 -11.62
N PRO A 739 2.66 47.05 -12.91
CA PRO A 739 3.79 47.07 -13.83
C PRO A 739 4.92 48.03 -13.42
N LEU A 740 4.63 49.11 -12.68
CA LEU A 740 5.67 50.00 -12.15
C LEU A 740 6.47 49.32 -11.05
N THR A 741 5.80 48.63 -10.13
CA THR A 741 6.41 47.82 -9.08
C THR A 741 7.21 46.67 -9.69
N TYR A 742 6.67 45.98 -10.69
CA TYR A 742 7.35 44.90 -11.40
C TYR A 742 8.63 45.39 -12.11
N ALA A 743 8.59 46.56 -12.76
CA ALA A 743 9.78 47.15 -13.37
C ALA A 743 10.88 47.50 -12.34
N LYS A 744 10.50 47.85 -11.10
CA LYS A 744 11.46 48.03 -9.99
C LYS A 744 12.09 46.71 -9.59
N LEU A 745 11.29 45.64 -9.43
CA LEU A 745 11.78 44.30 -9.08
C LEU A 745 12.80 43.78 -10.11
N ILE A 746 12.53 43.94 -11.41
CA ILE A 746 13.49 43.58 -12.47
C ILE A 746 14.81 44.32 -12.31
N LYS A 747 14.74 45.63 -12.04
CA LYS A 747 15.94 46.48 -11.89
C LYS A 747 16.81 46.01 -10.72
N THR A 748 16.20 45.69 -9.57
CA THR A 748 16.91 45.17 -8.40
C THR A 748 17.49 43.79 -8.68
N SER A 749 16.72 42.90 -9.34
CA SER A 749 17.22 41.58 -9.76
C SER A 749 18.47 41.68 -10.65
N ILE A 750 18.48 42.60 -11.63
CA ILE A 750 19.67 42.87 -12.47
C ILE A 750 20.86 43.37 -11.64
N ALA A 751 20.63 44.11 -10.56
CA ALA A 751 21.71 44.58 -9.70
C ALA A 751 22.43 43.42 -9.00
N GLY A 752 21.68 42.41 -8.56
CA GLY A 752 22.20 41.18 -7.94
C GLY A 752 22.82 40.17 -8.91
N MET A 753 22.41 40.16 -10.19
CA MET A 753 22.96 39.22 -11.18
C MET A 753 24.47 39.40 -11.41
N ASP A 754 25.21 38.31 -11.43
CA ASP A 754 26.65 38.31 -11.74
C ASP A 754 26.91 38.47 -13.26
N MET A 755 27.05 39.71 -13.71
CA MET A 755 27.27 40.04 -15.11
C MET A 755 28.14 41.29 -15.28
N GLY A 756 28.76 41.44 -16.45
CA GLY A 756 29.68 42.53 -16.74
C GLY A 756 29.11 43.92 -16.45
N ALA A 757 29.87 44.72 -15.70
CA ALA A 757 29.45 46.01 -15.14
C ALA A 757 28.88 47.02 -16.16
N LYS A 758 29.34 46.98 -17.42
CA LYS A 758 28.78 47.81 -18.51
C LYS A 758 27.38 47.34 -18.90
N THR A 759 27.19 46.03 -19.01
CA THR A 759 25.91 45.42 -19.38
C THR A 759 24.88 45.65 -18.29
N LYS A 760 25.26 45.40 -17.03
CA LYS A 760 24.45 45.67 -15.83
C LYS A 760 23.93 47.12 -15.81
N ARG A 761 24.85 48.10 -15.91
CA ARG A 761 24.49 49.53 -15.95
C ARG A 761 23.55 49.88 -17.10
N GLN A 762 23.76 49.33 -18.29
CA GLN A 762 22.90 49.60 -19.44
C GLN A 762 21.50 49.01 -19.29
N LEU A 763 21.37 47.80 -18.73
CA LEU A 763 20.06 47.19 -18.47
C LEU A 763 19.30 47.95 -17.40
N ILE A 764 19.93 48.27 -16.26
CA ILE A 764 19.34 49.09 -15.19
C ILE A 764 18.83 50.43 -15.73
N ALA A 765 19.64 51.15 -16.52
CA ALA A 765 19.23 52.42 -17.11
C ALA A 765 18.04 52.28 -18.08
N LYS A 766 18.00 51.19 -18.86
CA LYS A 766 16.89 50.90 -19.78
C LYS A 766 15.58 50.62 -19.03
N PHE A 767 15.62 49.78 -18.00
CA PHE A 767 14.42 49.48 -17.19
C PHE A 767 13.99 50.67 -16.33
N ALA A 768 14.92 51.49 -15.82
CA ALA A 768 14.58 52.75 -15.15
C ALA A 768 13.82 53.72 -16.08
N ASN A 769 14.22 53.81 -17.36
CA ASN A 769 13.50 54.61 -18.34
C ASN A 769 12.09 54.05 -18.64
N VAL A 770 11.94 52.73 -18.69
CA VAL A 770 10.62 52.09 -18.82
C VAL A 770 9.75 52.37 -17.60
N GLY A 771 10.26 52.19 -16.37
CA GLY A 771 9.52 52.50 -15.15
C GLY A 771 9.05 53.95 -15.09
N TYR A 772 9.89 54.92 -15.48
CA TYR A 772 9.48 56.32 -15.59
C TYR A 772 8.33 56.55 -16.58
N MET A 773 8.28 55.78 -17.67
CA MET A 773 7.17 55.88 -18.64
C MET A 773 5.89 55.22 -18.11
N ILE A 774 6.00 54.10 -17.40
CA ILE A 774 4.85 53.43 -16.77
C ILE A 774 4.22 54.35 -15.72
N ALA A 775 5.03 54.99 -14.87
CA ALA A 775 4.54 55.95 -13.88
C ALA A 775 3.83 57.19 -14.47
N LYS A 776 3.95 57.43 -15.79
CA LYS A 776 3.19 58.48 -16.48
C LYS A 776 1.80 58.01 -16.93
N LEU A 777 1.57 56.70 -17.09
CA LEU A 777 0.24 56.18 -17.42
C LEU A 777 -0.76 56.56 -16.32
N ASP A 778 -0.37 56.39 -15.05
CA ASP A 778 -1.20 56.73 -13.88
C ASP A 778 -1.58 58.22 -13.78
N LYS A 779 -0.80 59.10 -14.43
CA LYS A 779 -1.06 60.56 -14.42
C LYS A 779 -2.03 61.00 -15.52
N TRP A 780 -2.20 60.22 -16.58
CA TRP A 780 -3.07 60.55 -17.71
C TRP A 780 -4.44 59.86 -17.63
N GLU A 781 -4.66 59.00 -16.64
CA GLU A 781 -5.99 58.42 -16.35
C GLU A 781 -6.83 59.26 -15.37
N ASN A 782 -6.21 60.20 -14.64
CA ASN A 782 -6.84 60.93 -13.53
C ASN A 782 -7.15 62.41 -13.84
N GLU A 783 -7.03 62.86 -15.10
CA GLU A 783 -7.36 64.23 -15.54
C GLU A 783 -8.40 64.18 -16.68
N ASP A 784 -9.65 64.52 -16.35
CA ASP A 784 -10.83 64.86 -17.19
C ASP A 784 -11.14 64.06 -18.49
N ASP A 785 -12.32 63.45 -18.48
CA ASP A 785 -12.95 62.59 -19.50
C ASP A 785 -13.34 63.35 -20.80
N ASP A 786 -12.36 63.63 -21.68
CA ASP A 786 -12.59 64.26 -22.99
C ASP A 786 -12.21 63.40 -24.21
N GLY A 787 -12.13 62.06 -24.10
CA GLY A 787 -11.97 61.14 -25.24
C GLY A 787 -10.70 61.31 -26.12
N LYS A 788 -9.87 62.34 -25.91
CA LYS A 788 -8.56 62.56 -26.56
C LYS A 788 -7.43 61.91 -25.77
N GLU A 789 -7.62 61.71 -24.46
CA GLU A 789 -6.68 61.10 -23.52
C GLU A 789 -6.46 59.59 -23.79
N THR A 790 -7.50 58.83 -24.13
CA THR A 790 -7.42 57.38 -24.45
C THR A 790 -6.45 57.07 -25.60
N ASN A 791 -6.37 57.96 -26.60
CA ASN A 791 -5.41 57.86 -27.71
C ASN A 791 -3.97 58.16 -27.27
N LYS A 792 -3.76 59.01 -26.25
CA LYS A 792 -2.42 59.31 -25.70
C LYS A 792 -1.91 58.16 -24.83
N THR A 793 -2.76 57.58 -23.99
CA THR A 793 -2.43 56.40 -23.16
C THR A 793 -2.08 55.21 -24.04
N GLY A 794 -2.91 54.88 -25.04
CA GLY A 794 -2.60 53.83 -26.02
C GLY A 794 -1.28 54.06 -26.77
N LYS A 795 -1.01 55.29 -27.23
CA LYS A 795 0.29 55.64 -27.86
C LYS A 795 1.48 55.54 -26.91
N LEU A 796 1.30 55.82 -25.62
CA LEU A 796 2.36 55.68 -24.62
C LEU A 796 2.64 54.19 -24.35
N THR A 797 1.60 53.38 -24.18
CA THR A 797 1.68 51.91 -24.07
C THR A 797 2.44 51.32 -25.26
N GLU A 798 2.09 51.66 -26.50
CA GLU A 798 2.83 51.23 -27.70
C GLU A 798 4.32 51.61 -27.67
N ARG A 799 4.64 52.82 -27.21
CA ARG A 799 6.05 53.28 -27.07
C ARG A 799 6.79 52.48 -26.00
N ILE A 800 6.14 52.13 -24.90
CA ILE A 800 6.71 51.28 -23.85
C ILE A 800 6.99 49.89 -24.41
N ILE A 801 6.01 49.27 -25.08
CA ILE A 801 6.17 47.95 -25.71
C ILE A 801 7.31 47.95 -26.74
N LYS A 802 7.42 48.99 -27.57
CA LYS A 802 8.54 49.15 -28.52
C LYS A 802 9.89 49.27 -27.81
N LYS A 803 9.97 49.93 -26.65
CA LYS A 803 11.20 50.00 -25.85
C LYS A 803 11.55 48.66 -25.21
N LEU A 804 10.57 47.93 -24.69
CA LEU A 804 10.76 46.57 -24.19
C LEU A 804 11.29 45.65 -25.30
N GLY A 805 10.75 45.74 -26.52
CA GLY A 805 11.31 45.02 -27.68
C GLY A 805 12.78 45.36 -27.99
N LYS A 806 13.20 46.61 -27.80
CA LYS A 806 14.62 47.00 -27.94
C LYS A 806 15.51 46.46 -26.81
N ILE A 807 14.96 46.30 -25.61
CA ILE A 807 15.68 45.68 -24.48
C ILE A 807 15.87 44.19 -24.75
N GLU A 808 14.83 43.51 -25.25
CA GLU A 808 14.89 42.10 -25.67
C GLU A 808 16.01 41.85 -26.69
N GLN A 809 16.06 42.65 -27.76
CA GLN A 809 17.13 42.59 -28.77
C GLN A 809 18.51 42.86 -28.16
N TYR A 810 18.58 43.77 -27.19
CA TYR A 810 19.83 44.06 -26.50
C TYR A 810 20.31 42.85 -25.67
N ILE A 811 19.43 42.19 -24.93
CA ILE A 811 19.75 40.96 -24.15
C ILE A 811 20.29 39.89 -25.09
N LYS A 812 19.53 39.56 -26.16
CA LYS A 812 19.95 38.58 -27.20
C LYS A 812 21.32 38.91 -27.80
N LYS A 813 21.58 40.20 -28.08
CA LYS A 813 22.89 40.65 -28.59
C LYS A 813 24.03 40.51 -27.57
N GLN A 814 23.78 40.70 -26.27
CA GLN A 814 24.81 40.54 -25.25
C GLN A 814 25.19 39.08 -25.04
N LEU A 815 24.19 38.18 -25.08
CA LEU A 815 24.41 36.73 -25.04
C LEU A 815 25.30 36.29 -26.22
N ALA A 816 24.98 36.73 -27.44
CA ALA A 816 25.70 36.37 -28.67
C ALA A 816 27.11 36.96 -28.82
N LYS A 817 27.60 37.81 -27.90
CA LYS A 817 28.99 38.33 -28.00
C LYS A 817 29.98 37.19 -27.84
N SER A 818 31.16 37.28 -28.45
CA SER A 818 32.27 36.33 -28.30
C SER A 818 33.19 36.66 -27.11
N ALA A 819 33.94 35.66 -26.62
CA ALA A 819 34.88 35.81 -25.52
C ALA A 819 35.99 36.75 -25.91
N PRO A 820 36.21 37.86 -25.17
CA PRO A 820 37.42 38.63 -25.39
C PRO A 820 38.61 37.70 -25.10
N LYS A 821 39.57 37.65 -26.02
CA LYS A 821 40.81 36.87 -25.83
C LYS A 821 41.44 37.25 -24.50
N LEU A 822 41.72 36.24 -23.66
CA LEU A 822 42.44 36.39 -22.39
C LEU A 822 43.70 37.22 -22.63
N LYS A 823 43.74 38.46 -22.12
CA LYS A 823 45.00 39.14 -21.87
C LYS A 823 45.48 38.69 -20.50
N GLN A 824 46.68 38.11 -20.45
CA GLN A 824 47.35 37.70 -19.23
C GLN A 824 47.18 38.79 -18.16
N ASN A 825 46.61 38.39 -17.01
CA ASN A 825 46.45 39.17 -15.77
C ASN A 825 45.21 40.06 -15.57
N LYS A 826 44.08 39.85 -16.28
CA LYS A 826 42.76 40.27 -15.76
C LYS A 826 41.69 39.21 -15.99
N VAL A 827 41.29 38.54 -14.91
CA VAL A 827 40.07 37.72 -14.88
C VAL A 827 38.86 38.67 -14.83
N GLN A 828 37.75 38.21 -15.43
CA GLN A 828 36.40 38.80 -15.53
C GLN A 828 36.10 39.79 -16.67
N LEU A 829 35.57 39.21 -17.75
CA LEU A 829 34.46 39.78 -18.52
C LEU A 829 33.31 38.75 -18.52
N GLU A 830 32.58 38.66 -17.40
CA GLU A 830 31.36 37.84 -17.36
C GLU A 830 30.31 38.43 -18.30
N ARG A 831 29.92 37.63 -19.28
CA ARG A 831 28.77 37.91 -20.13
C ARG A 831 27.49 37.59 -19.38
N ILE A 832 26.36 38.02 -19.95
CA ILE A 832 25.07 37.44 -19.59
C ILE A 832 25.15 35.93 -19.91
N THR A 833 24.91 35.09 -18.92
CA THR A 833 24.83 33.63 -19.10
C THR A 833 23.50 33.25 -19.79
N PRO A 834 23.38 32.05 -20.38
CA PRO A 834 22.10 31.60 -20.93
C PRO A 834 20.95 31.68 -19.92
N ALA A 835 21.14 31.17 -18.69
CA ALA A 835 20.13 31.24 -17.62
C ALA A 835 19.74 32.68 -17.24
N GLN A 836 20.71 33.60 -17.16
CA GLN A 836 20.40 35.01 -16.91
C GLN A 836 19.62 35.64 -18.07
N ALA A 837 19.94 35.27 -19.32
CA ALA A 837 19.21 35.74 -20.49
C ALA A 837 17.77 35.21 -20.51
N GLU A 838 17.56 33.93 -20.19
CA GLU A 838 16.23 33.32 -20.07
C GLU A 838 15.39 34.06 -19.03
N ALA A 839 15.90 34.19 -17.81
CA ALA A 839 15.20 34.88 -16.72
C ALA A 839 14.83 36.33 -17.10
N LEU A 840 15.75 37.08 -17.71
CA LEU A 840 15.48 38.46 -18.14
C LEU A 840 14.47 38.55 -19.28
N LEU A 841 14.48 37.59 -20.21
CA LEU A 841 13.52 37.56 -21.31
C LEU A 841 12.12 37.19 -20.82
N ASP A 842 12.03 36.30 -19.84
CA ASP A 842 10.76 35.90 -19.23
C ASP A 842 10.15 37.04 -18.42
N MET A 843 10.93 37.67 -17.52
CA MET A 843 10.52 38.90 -16.81
C MET A 843 10.07 40.01 -17.76
N LEU A 844 10.76 40.15 -18.90
CA LEU A 844 10.40 41.15 -19.91
C LEU A 844 9.08 40.79 -20.63
N SER A 845 8.80 39.50 -20.82
CA SER A 845 7.52 39.00 -21.34
C SER A 845 6.39 39.32 -20.35
N THR A 846 6.57 39.03 -19.08
CA THR A 846 5.60 39.35 -18.01
C THR A 846 5.37 40.85 -17.91
N LEU A 847 6.42 41.68 -17.89
CA LEU A 847 6.25 43.14 -17.85
C LEU A 847 5.49 43.67 -19.08
N LYS A 848 5.71 43.11 -20.28
CA LYS A 848 4.92 43.48 -21.47
C LYS A 848 3.44 43.18 -21.26
N LYS A 849 3.08 42.00 -20.72
CA LYS A 849 1.69 41.64 -20.45
C LYS A 849 1.05 42.59 -19.43
N LEU A 850 1.73 42.86 -18.33
CA LEU A 850 1.24 43.77 -17.28
C LEU A 850 1.00 45.20 -17.81
N VAL A 851 1.87 45.68 -18.71
CA VAL A 851 1.71 46.99 -19.37
C VAL A 851 0.61 47.02 -20.43
N ILE A 852 0.19 45.86 -20.96
CA ILE A 852 -0.93 45.78 -21.92
C ILE A 852 -2.28 45.68 -21.20
N ILE A 853 -2.30 44.99 -20.05
CA ILE A 853 -3.52 44.81 -19.23
C ILE A 853 -3.89 46.09 -18.51
N LYS A 854 -2.88 46.85 -18.05
CA LYS A 854 -3.03 48.22 -17.57
C LYS A 854 -3.25 49.16 -18.75
#